data_AF-F0ZHC5-F1
#
_entry.id   AF-F0ZHC5-F1
#
_cell.length_a   1.000
_cell.length_b   1.000
_cell.length_c   1.000
_cell.angle_alpha   90.00
_cell.angle_beta   90.00
_cell.angle_gamma   90.00
#
_symmetry.space_group_name_H-M   'P 1'
#
loop_
_entity.id
_entity.type
_entity.pdbx_description
1 polymer ?
#
loop_
_entity_poly.entity_id
_entity_poly.type
_entity_poly.pdbx_seq_one_letter_code
_entity_poly.pdbx_strand_id
1 'polypeptide(L)'
;MSNNQQYDTKCLDHPYQDIISICSNCPNNTPVCIDCITDIHYGHNFKKLNDINFRNQIQQEFNNQTIPKLNNYLENNKKILDKSNNHFKQIQDNHTMNYDKIFKIFKELKNIIDAKENDITRLLLTKLNENTDVNEIITTTIERNNNIINNAIKFNNDVNYNNNNNNNGFIELLKHNHQCNNLLSNIKNNNLPDYKDTQLIIKENSLKSIKNLTNSYLELLNEISLVKKNLKTLKLYQKEFKIYEEGCDISHLNIELLAIGPIECLPKTIPATVTGLYLLDGFNQSLNFIPPTVECLHLENIKYQLTPGSIPATVTDLHLQDGFNQSLNFIPPTVECLYLYNIKYQLTPNSVPTTVTHLNLQDDFDQPLNLIPPALKYLALQNIKYQLTPDLIPATVTDLCLQDGFNQSLNFIPPTVQTLYLQNIKYQLTPDSIPATVTDLILQDGFNQPLNFIPPTVQTLYLQNIKCQLTPDSIPATVTDLYLQDAFNQPLNFIPPTVQHLYLQNIKYQLTPDSIPATVTDLILQDGFNQSLDFISPTVQCLYLHNINYQLTPDSIPATVTDLNLLDGFNQPLNFIPPTIECLYLYNIKYQLTPDSIPATVIHLYLQVGFNQSLNFIPPTVQWLYLYNIKYQLTPNSIPTTVTHLNLQDDFDQPLNFIPPTVQYLYLHNINYQLTPDSIPTTVTHLYLQDGFNQSLNFIPPTVKYLYLYNIKYQLTSCSIPATITYLLLQDGFNQPLNFIPPTVQYLYLYNIKYQLVPGSIPATVIHLHLLDGFNQPLTFIPRTVKYLFLQNIKYQLIPDKIPNKKRKVSFLN
;
A
#
# COMPACT_ATOMS: atom_id res chain seq x y z
N MET A 1 -0.80 -53.67 -59.87
CA MET A 1 0.42 -53.04 -60.40
C MET A 1 1.52 -53.28 -59.37
N SER A 2 2.61 -53.90 -59.77
CA SER A 2 3.79 -54.15 -58.95
C SER A 2 4.34 -52.81 -58.43
N ASN A 3 4.19 -52.56 -57.13
CA ASN A 3 4.82 -51.43 -56.46
C ASN A 3 6.33 -51.67 -56.50
N ASN A 4 7.03 -50.98 -57.40
CA ASN A 4 8.47 -50.74 -57.25
C ASN A 4 8.64 -49.85 -56.02
N GLN A 5 8.66 -50.44 -54.83
CA GLN A 5 9.13 -49.76 -53.62
C GLN A 5 10.63 -49.55 -53.79
N GLN A 6 10.99 -48.32 -54.16
CA GLN A 6 12.36 -47.84 -54.09
C GLN A 6 12.68 -47.65 -52.61
N TYR A 7 13.45 -48.56 -52.02
CA TYR A 7 13.93 -48.40 -50.66
C TYR A 7 15.10 -47.41 -50.66
N ASP A 8 15.05 -46.41 -49.78
CA ASP A 8 16.17 -45.52 -49.56
C ASP A 8 17.19 -46.21 -48.64
N THR A 9 18.28 -46.68 -49.24
CA THR A 9 19.39 -47.32 -48.54
C THR A 9 20.53 -46.35 -48.25
N LYS A 10 20.36 -45.06 -48.56
CA LYS A 10 21.42 -44.07 -48.42
C LYS A 10 21.63 -43.69 -46.97
N CYS A 11 22.90 -43.50 -46.61
CA CYS A 11 23.27 -43.01 -45.30
C CYS A 11 22.84 -41.55 -45.13
N LEU A 12 22.29 -41.22 -43.96
CA LEU A 12 21.84 -39.86 -43.65
C LEU A 12 22.98 -38.84 -43.70
N ASP A 13 24.17 -39.22 -43.22
CA ASP A 13 25.34 -38.35 -43.19
C ASP A 13 26.15 -38.40 -44.50
N HIS A 14 26.06 -39.51 -45.24
CA HIS A 14 26.74 -39.72 -46.53
C HIS A 14 25.74 -40.18 -47.61
N PRO A 15 24.95 -39.27 -48.21
CA PRO A 15 23.83 -39.63 -49.10
C PRO A 15 24.21 -40.38 -50.39
N TYR A 16 25.50 -40.42 -50.74
CA TYR A 16 26.03 -41.15 -51.88
C TYR A 16 26.40 -42.61 -51.55
N GLN A 17 26.56 -42.95 -50.27
CA GLN A 17 26.90 -44.30 -49.83
C GLN A 17 25.67 -45.07 -49.36
N ASP A 18 25.66 -46.37 -49.63
CA ASP A 18 24.66 -47.28 -49.06
C ASP A 18 25.04 -47.66 -47.63
N ILE A 19 24.03 -47.80 -46.78
CA ILE A 19 24.16 -48.35 -45.43
C ILE A 19 24.57 -49.82 -45.55
N ILE A 20 25.67 -50.19 -44.90
CA ILE A 20 26.23 -51.56 -44.97
C ILE A 20 26.19 -52.29 -43.63
N SER A 21 26.05 -51.56 -42.52
CA SER A 21 26.10 -52.13 -41.18
C SER A 21 25.33 -51.30 -40.16
N ILE A 22 25.20 -51.81 -38.94
CA ILE A 22 24.56 -51.12 -37.83
C ILE A 22 25.54 -50.99 -36.68
N CYS A 23 25.77 -49.77 -36.22
CA CYS A 23 26.59 -49.49 -35.05
C CYS A 23 25.80 -49.82 -33.77
N SER A 24 26.33 -50.76 -32.98
CA SER A 24 25.68 -51.21 -31.74
C SER A 24 26.08 -50.43 -30.49
N ASN A 25 27.14 -49.63 -30.59
CA ASN A 25 27.59 -48.74 -29.51
C ASN A 25 26.84 -47.41 -29.48
N CYS A 26 26.27 -46.98 -30.61
CA CYS A 26 25.52 -45.73 -30.69
C CYS A 26 24.07 -45.91 -30.27
N PRO A 27 23.45 -44.88 -29.66
CA PRO A 27 22.05 -44.92 -29.28
C PRO A 27 21.15 -45.26 -30.49
N ASN A 28 20.11 -46.06 -30.25
CA ASN A 28 19.09 -46.43 -31.24
C ASN A 28 19.60 -47.24 -32.45
N ASN A 29 20.70 -47.98 -32.31
CA ASN A 29 21.19 -48.89 -33.34
C ASN A 29 21.41 -48.18 -34.69
N THR A 30 22.28 -47.18 -34.71
CA THR A 30 22.49 -46.27 -35.85
C THR A 30 22.92 -47.03 -37.12
N PRO A 31 22.20 -46.88 -38.25
CA PRO A 31 22.63 -47.44 -39.53
C PRO A 31 23.82 -46.65 -40.09
N VAL A 32 24.87 -47.34 -40.53
CA VAL A 32 26.13 -46.74 -40.96
C VAL A 32 26.60 -47.26 -42.33
N CYS A 33 27.16 -46.37 -43.15
CA CYS A 33 27.88 -46.73 -44.37
C CYS A 33 29.38 -46.94 -44.10
N ILE A 34 30.16 -47.25 -45.14
CA ILE A 34 31.61 -47.46 -45.02
C ILE A 34 32.35 -46.21 -44.53
N ASP A 35 31.95 -45.02 -44.99
CA ASP A 35 32.57 -43.75 -44.62
C ASP A 35 32.28 -43.42 -43.14
N CYS A 36 31.03 -43.63 -42.68
CA CYS A 36 30.66 -43.54 -41.26
C CYS A 36 31.52 -44.44 -40.34
N ILE A 37 31.85 -45.66 -40.78
CA ILE A 37 32.63 -46.63 -39.99
C ILE A 37 34.08 -46.17 -39.84
N THR A 38 34.65 -45.58 -40.89
CA THR A 38 36.06 -45.18 -40.92
C THR A 38 36.32 -43.81 -40.31
N ASP A 39 35.28 -42.98 -40.18
CA ASP A 39 35.36 -41.65 -39.59
C ASP A 39 34.71 -41.59 -38.19
N ILE A 40 33.39 -41.41 -38.14
CA ILE A 40 32.65 -41.05 -36.91
C ILE A 40 32.50 -42.23 -35.94
N HIS A 41 32.51 -43.47 -36.45
CA HIS A 41 32.31 -44.68 -35.64
C HIS A 41 33.56 -45.55 -35.53
N TYR A 42 34.74 -44.96 -35.73
CA TYR A 42 36.00 -45.68 -35.61
C TYR A 42 36.14 -46.34 -34.23
N GLY A 43 36.36 -47.66 -34.22
CA GLY A 43 36.50 -48.45 -32.99
C GLY A 43 35.18 -48.93 -32.35
N HIS A 44 34.02 -48.69 -32.97
CA HIS A 44 32.74 -49.23 -32.49
C HIS A 44 32.50 -50.68 -32.96
N ASN A 45 31.58 -51.38 -32.30
CA ASN A 45 31.12 -52.71 -32.68
C ASN A 45 29.93 -52.63 -33.63
N PHE A 46 29.98 -53.47 -34.67
CA PHE A 46 28.99 -53.45 -35.75
C PHE A 46 28.25 -54.77 -35.91
N LYS A 47 26.93 -54.69 -36.14
CA LYS A 47 26.05 -55.83 -36.42
C LYS A 47 25.72 -55.89 -37.91
N LYS A 48 25.68 -57.11 -38.46
CA LYS A 48 25.33 -57.35 -39.87
C LYS A 48 23.85 -57.05 -40.11
N LEU A 49 23.55 -56.38 -41.22
CA LEU A 49 22.18 -56.10 -41.64
C LEU A 49 21.34 -57.37 -41.84
N ASN A 50 21.95 -58.52 -42.14
CA ASN A 50 21.24 -59.78 -42.41
C ASN A 50 20.97 -60.63 -41.15
N ASP A 51 21.23 -60.11 -39.95
CA ASP A 51 20.91 -60.80 -38.69
C ASP A 51 19.38 -60.82 -38.47
N ILE A 52 18.78 -62.02 -38.59
CA ILE A 52 17.34 -62.23 -38.49
C ILE A 52 16.81 -61.92 -37.07
N ASN A 53 17.56 -62.28 -36.03
CA ASN A 53 17.14 -62.05 -34.65
C ASN A 53 17.09 -60.56 -34.35
N PHE A 54 18.09 -59.82 -34.82
CA PHE A 54 18.16 -58.38 -34.64
C PHE A 54 17.11 -57.62 -35.45
N ARG A 55 16.82 -58.06 -36.69
CA ARG A 55 15.71 -57.52 -37.49
C ARG A 55 14.36 -57.67 -36.78
N ASN A 56 14.09 -58.85 -36.24
CA ASN A 56 12.86 -59.11 -35.50
C ASN A 56 12.75 -58.23 -34.25
N GLN A 57 13.86 -58.02 -33.54
CA GLN A 57 13.92 -57.15 -32.37
C GLN A 57 13.57 -55.69 -32.72
N ILE A 58 14.22 -55.11 -33.73
CA ILE A 58 13.95 -53.73 -34.17
C ILE A 58 12.50 -53.58 -34.64
N GLN A 59 11.98 -54.55 -35.40
CA GLN A 59 10.60 -54.52 -35.87
C GLN A 59 9.60 -54.57 -34.71
N GLN A 60 9.85 -55.39 -33.68
CA GLN A 60 9.01 -55.44 -32.49
C GLN A 60 9.10 -54.15 -31.66
N GLU A 61 10.30 -53.60 -31.47
CA GLU A 61 10.50 -52.34 -30.75
C GLU A 61 9.79 -51.17 -31.45
N PHE A 62 9.93 -51.08 -32.78
CA PHE A 62 9.28 -50.05 -33.57
C PHE A 62 7.75 -50.18 -33.50
N ASN A 63 7.22 -51.40 -33.64
CA ASN A 63 5.77 -51.64 -33.61
C ASN A 63 5.15 -51.42 -32.22
N ASN A 64 5.83 -51.86 -31.16
CA ASN A 64 5.25 -51.88 -29.81
C ASN A 64 5.55 -50.62 -28.99
N GLN A 65 6.65 -49.91 -29.29
CA GLN A 65 7.06 -48.74 -28.51
C GLN A 65 7.03 -47.45 -29.32
N THR A 66 7.60 -47.46 -30.53
CA THR A 66 7.75 -46.23 -31.33
C THR A 66 6.44 -45.81 -31.99
N ILE A 67 5.70 -46.73 -32.64
CA ILE A 67 4.41 -46.43 -33.28
C ILE A 67 3.39 -45.82 -32.30
N PRO A 68 3.17 -46.37 -31.08
CA PRO A 68 2.25 -45.76 -30.12
C PRO A 68 2.64 -44.33 -29.71
N LYS A 69 3.94 -44.07 -29.48
CA LYS A 69 4.45 -42.73 -29.14
C LYS A 69 4.26 -41.74 -30.29
N LEU A 70 4.53 -42.16 -31.53
CA LEU A 70 4.30 -41.35 -32.72
C LEU A 70 2.82 -41.05 -32.95
N ASN A 71 1.94 -42.04 -32.74
CA ASN A 71 0.49 -41.83 -32.82
C ASN A 71 -0.01 -40.82 -31.77
N ASN A 72 0.49 -40.89 -30.53
CA ASN A 72 0.20 -39.90 -29.49
C ASN A 72 0.71 -38.50 -29.89
N TYR A 73 1.92 -38.42 -30.46
CA TYR A 73 2.46 -37.15 -30.97
C TYR A 73 1.59 -36.55 -32.09
N LEU A 74 1.12 -37.38 -33.04
CA LEU A 74 0.19 -36.96 -34.09
C LEU A 74 -1.15 -36.47 -33.51
N GLU A 75 -1.67 -37.15 -32.48
CA GLU A 75 -2.90 -36.73 -31.80
C GLU A 75 -2.72 -35.39 -31.06
N ASN A 76 -1.56 -35.18 -30.42
CA ASN A 76 -1.22 -33.90 -29.79
C ASN A 76 -1.07 -32.78 -30.81
N ASN A 77 -0.44 -33.03 -31.96
CA ASN A 77 -0.36 -32.05 -33.04
C ASN A 77 -1.76 -31.65 -33.54
N LYS A 78 -2.69 -32.62 -33.64
CA LYS A 78 -4.08 -32.34 -33.99
C LYS A 78 -4.75 -31.43 -32.94
N LYS A 79 -4.55 -31.72 -31.64
CA LYS A 79 -5.06 -30.86 -30.54
C LYS A 79 -4.48 -29.44 -30.58
N ILE A 80 -3.18 -29.31 -30.85
CA ILE A 80 -2.51 -28.00 -30.99
C ILE A 80 -3.08 -27.23 -32.19
N LEU A 81 -3.23 -27.90 -33.33
CA LEU A 81 -3.78 -27.30 -34.54
C LEU A 81 -5.24 -26.87 -34.34
N ASP A 82 -6.06 -27.70 -33.69
CA ASP A 82 -7.45 -27.37 -33.35
C ASP A 82 -7.52 -26.15 -32.42
N LYS A 83 -6.62 -26.06 -31.42
CA LYS A 83 -6.53 -24.89 -30.53
C LYS A 83 -6.11 -23.63 -31.27
N SER A 84 -5.15 -23.73 -32.18
CA SER A 84 -4.71 -22.61 -33.04
C SER A 84 -5.85 -22.12 -33.94
N ASN A 85 -6.55 -23.05 -34.61
CA ASN A 85 -7.67 -22.73 -35.48
C ASN A 85 -8.84 -22.10 -34.72
N ASN A 86 -9.15 -22.57 -33.51
CA ASN A 86 -10.17 -21.97 -32.65
C ASN A 86 -9.77 -20.55 -32.22
N HIS A 87 -8.51 -20.32 -31.88
CA HIS A 87 -8.04 -18.98 -31.53
C HIS A 87 -8.09 -18.02 -32.73
N PHE A 88 -7.69 -18.49 -33.91
CA PHE A 88 -7.83 -17.71 -35.14
C PHE A 88 -9.29 -17.38 -35.47
N LYS A 89 -10.21 -18.33 -35.25
CA LYS A 89 -11.64 -18.10 -35.42
C LYS A 89 -12.17 -17.02 -34.46
N GLN A 90 -11.74 -17.01 -33.19
CA GLN A 90 -12.07 -15.94 -32.25
C GLN A 90 -11.58 -14.57 -32.71
N ILE A 91 -10.39 -14.51 -33.33
CA ILE A 91 -9.87 -13.27 -33.92
C ILE A 91 -10.76 -12.82 -35.09
N GLN A 92 -11.16 -13.74 -35.97
CA GLN A 92 -12.06 -13.43 -37.08
C GLN A 92 -13.45 -12.96 -36.60
N ASP A 93 -14.00 -13.60 -35.57
CA ASP A 93 -15.28 -13.22 -34.98
C ASP A 93 -15.19 -11.83 -34.33
N ASN A 94 -14.14 -11.56 -33.56
CA ASN A 94 -13.89 -10.25 -32.96
C ASN A 94 -13.69 -9.15 -34.01
N HIS A 95 -12.93 -9.43 -35.08
CA HIS A 95 -12.77 -8.51 -36.20
C HIS A 95 -14.12 -8.15 -36.82
N THR A 96 -14.95 -9.16 -37.11
CA THR A 96 -16.29 -8.97 -37.68
C THR A 96 -17.17 -8.15 -36.73
N MET A 97 -17.19 -8.47 -35.44
CA MET A 97 -17.93 -7.71 -34.43
C MET A 97 -17.49 -6.25 -34.33
N ASN A 98 -16.19 -5.99 -34.37
CA ASN A 98 -15.64 -4.64 -34.32
C ASN A 98 -15.94 -3.86 -35.59
N TYR A 99 -15.83 -4.52 -36.75
CA TYR A 99 -16.21 -3.94 -38.04
C TYR A 99 -17.68 -3.53 -38.05
N ASP A 100 -18.59 -4.42 -37.59
CA ASP A 100 -20.02 -4.14 -37.54
C ASP A 100 -20.36 -2.99 -36.59
N LYS A 101 -19.69 -2.91 -35.44
CA LYS A 101 -19.84 -1.80 -34.49
C LYS A 101 -19.43 -0.46 -35.12
N ILE A 102 -18.26 -0.41 -35.75
CA ILE A 102 -17.76 0.79 -36.44
C ILE A 102 -18.72 1.19 -37.56
N PHE A 103 -19.10 0.23 -38.40
CA PHE A 103 -20.01 0.45 -39.52
C PHE A 103 -21.36 1.02 -39.05
N LYS A 104 -21.92 0.48 -37.95
CA LYS A 104 -23.18 0.97 -37.39
C LYS A 104 -23.07 2.41 -36.87
N ILE A 105 -22.03 2.73 -36.10
CA ILE A 105 -21.81 4.08 -35.55
C ILE A 105 -21.68 5.11 -36.68
N PHE A 106 -20.86 4.81 -37.70
CA PHE A 106 -20.69 5.73 -38.83
C PHE A 106 -21.95 5.88 -39.68
N LYS A 107 -22.75 4.81 -39.82
CA LYS A 107 -24.04 4.88 -40.51
C LYS A 107 -25.02 5.80 -39.76
N GLU A 108 -25.09 5.71 -38.44
CA GLU A 108 -25.91 6.61 -37.62
C GLU A 108 -25.44 8.07 -37.73
N LEU A 109 -24.12 8.32 -37.65
CA LEU A 109 -23.56 9.66 -37.82
C LEU A 109 -23.89 10.25 -39.20
N LYS A 110 -23.74 9.44 -40.26
CA LYS A 110 -24.09 9.85 -41.63
C LYS A 110 -25.57 10.24 -41.73
N ASN A 111 -26.48 9.43 -41.17
CA ASN A 111 -27.91 9.75 -41.17
C ASN A 111 -28.21 11.07 -40.46
N ILE A 112 -27.52 11.38 -39.35
CA ILE A 112 -27.69 12.65 -38.61
C ILE A 112 -27.22 13.83 -39.46
N ILE A 113 -26.05 13.70 -40.10
CA ILE A 113 -25.48 14.74 -40.98
C ILE A 113 -26.41 14.97 -42.18
N ASP A 114 -26.81 13.91 -42.87
CA ASP A 114 -27.72 13.96 -44.02
C ASP A 114 -29.06 14.61 -43.64
N ALA A 115 -29.62 14.28 -42.46
CA ALA A 115 -30.85 14.90 -41.98
C ALA A 115 -30.70 16.42 -41.75
N LYS A 116 -29.60 16.85 -41.13
CA LYS A 116 -29.33 18.27 -40.88
C LYS A 116 -29.05 19.05 -42.16
N GLU A 117 -28.31 18.47 -43.09
CA GLU A 117 -28.08 19.03 -44.42
C GLU A 117 -29.41 19.23 -45.16
N ASN A 118 -30.28 18.21 -45.15
CA ASN A 118 -31.59 18.29 -45.79
C ASN A 118 -32.49 19.36 -45.16
N ASP A 119 -32.48 19.51 -43.83
CA ASP A 119 -33.26 20.54 -43.15
C ASP A 119 -32.81 21.96 -43.50
N ILE A 120 -31.49 22.21 -43.52
CA ILE A 120 -30.93 23.52 -43.91
C ILE A 120 -31.20 23.80 -45.38
N THR A 121 -31.01 22.81 -46.26
CA THR A 121 -31.27 22.92 -47.69
C THR A 121 -32.73 23.25 -47.96
N ARG A 122 -33.66 22.58 -47.26
CA ARG A 122 -35.09 22.86 -47.35
C ARG A 122 -35.42 24.28 -46.92
N LEU A 123 -34.83 24.75 -45.81
CA LEU A 123 -35.02 26.12 -45.34
C LEU A 123 -34.53 27.16 -46.36
N LEU A 124 -33.36 26.94 -46.96
CA LEU A 124 -32.81 27.81 -48.01
C LEU A 124 -33.68 27.82 -49.26
N LEU A 125 -34.15 26.65 -49.71
CA LEU A 125 -35.06 26.53 -50.84
C LEU A 125 -36.39 27.24 -50.57
N THR A 126 -36.97 27.08 -49.38
CA THR A 126 -38.19 27.80 -49.02
C THR A 126 -38.00 29.32 -49.08
N LYS A 127 -36.87 29.83 -48.57
CA LYS A 127 -36.58 31.27 -48.60
C LYS A 127 -36.32 31.79 -50.02
N LEU A 128 -35.67 30.98 -50.86
CA LEU A 128 -35.51 31.30 -52.28
C LEU A 128 -36.85 31.34 -53.01
N ASN A 129 -37.75 30.38 -52.73
CA ASN A 129 -39.09 30.37 -53.31
C ASN A 129 -39.89 31.61 -52.89
N GLU A 130 -39.87 31.98 -51.60
CA GLU A 130 -40.50 33.22 -51.13
C GLU A 130 -39.98 34.47 -51.88
N ASN A 131 -38.67 34.55 -52.16
CA ASN A 131 -38.10 35.65 -52.94
C ASN A 131 -38.39 35.53 -54.45
N THR A 132 -38.57 34.31 -54.97
CA THR A 132 -38.98 34.07 -56.36
C THR A 132 -40.40 34.60 -56.58
N ASP A 133 -41.32 34.33 -55.65
CA ASP A 133 -42.69 34.87 -55.67
C ASP A 133 -42.68 36.41 -55.64
N VAL A 134 -41.84 37.00 -54.78
CA VAL A 134 -41.64 38.47 -54.73
C VAL A 134 -41.13 39.01 -56.08
N ASN A 135 -40.14 38.35 -56.68
CA ASN A 135 -39.62 38.75 -57.99
C ASN A 135 -40.66 38.65 -59.10
N GLU A 136 -41.44 37.57 -59.15
CA GLU A 136 -42.50 37.39 -60.15
C GLU A 136 -43.57 38.49 -60.05
N ILE A 137 -43.96 38.86 -58.82
CA ILE A 137 -44.88 39.99 -58.58
C ILE A 137 -44.29 41.30 -59.11
N ILE A 138 -43.01 41.57 -58.82
CA ILE A 138 -42.32 42.78 -59.31
C ILE A 138 -42.24 42.78 -60.83
N THR A 139 -41.75 41.71 -61.44
CA THR A 139 -41.60 41.57 -62.90
C THR A 139 -42.94 41.74 -63.60
N THR A 140 -43.98 41.02 -63.18
CA THR A 140 -45.30 41.09 -63.80
C THR A 140 -45.90 42.51 -63.70
N THR A 141 -45.70 43.17 -62.56
CA THR A 141 -46.14 44.57 -62.36
C THR A 141 -45.40 45.52 -63.30
N ILE A 142 -44.07 45.40 -63.41
CA ILE A 142 -43.25 46.24 -64.29
C ILE A 142 -43.57 45.98 -65.76
N GLU A 143 -43.67 44.72 -66.20
CA GLU A 143 -44.01 44.36 -67.58
C GLU A 143 -45.39 44.87 -67.97
N ARG A 144 -46.39 44.74 -67.10
CA ARG A 144 -47.72 45.31 -67.31
C ARG A 144 -47.63 46.83 -67.49
N ASN A 145 -46.88 47.52 -66.64
CA ASN A 145 -46.69 48.97 -66.73
C ASN A 145 -45.97 49.36 -68.05
N ASN A 146 -44.91 48.63 -68.42
CA ASN A 146 -44.18 48.84 -69.67
C ASN A 146 -45.07 48.60 -70.90
N ASN A 147 -45.92 47.58 -70.89
CA ASN A 147 -46.85 47.32 -71.99
C ASN A 147 -47.89 48.44 -72.14
N ILE A 148 -48.42 48.97 -71.04
CA ILE A 148 -49.31 50.14 -71.07
C ILE A 148 -48.60 51.34 -71.72
N ILE A 149 -47.36 51.60 -71.31
CA ILE A 149 -46.54 52.72 -71.82
C ILE A 149 -46.21 52.51 -73.31
N ASN A 150 -45.71 51.35 -73.70
CA ASN A 150 -45.33 51.04 -75.07
C ASN A 150 -46.52 51.09 -76.03
N ASN A 151 -47.68 50.57 -75.61
CA ASN A 151 -48.90 50.65 -76.41
C ASN A 151 -49.34 52.12 -76.57
N ALA A 152 -49.26 52.94 -75.52
CA ALA A 152 -49.56 54.36 -75.61
C ALA A 152 -48.60 55.11 -76.55
N ILE A 153 -47.29 54.83 -76.47
CA ILE A 153 -46.27 55.42 -77.36
C ILE A 153 -46.50 55.00 -78.81
N LYS A 154 -46.71 53.71 -79.06
CA LYS A 154 -46.96 53.18 -80.41
C LYS A 154 -48.21 53.79 -81.01
N PHE A 155 -49.31 53.80 -80.26
CA PHE A 155 -50.56 54.42 -80.69
C PHE A 155 -50.35 55.91 -81.06
N ASN A 156 -49.66 56.67 -80.21
CA ASN A 156 -49.39 58.09 -80.49
C ASN A 156 -48.51 58.33 -81.72
N ASN A 157 -47.54 57.44 -82.00
CA ASN A 157 -46.69 57.53 -83.19
C ASN A 157 -47.41 57.15 -84.48
N ASP A 158 -48.38 56.23 -84.42
CA ASP A 158 -49.12 55.75 -85.58
C ASP A 158 -50.34 56.65 -85.94
N VAL A 159 -50.79 57.51 -85.02
CA VAL A 159 -51.94 58.39 -85.27
C VAL A 159 -51.54 59.60 -86.11
N ASN A 160 -51.93 59.57 -87.38
CA ASN A 160 -51.87 60.71 -88.28
C ASN A 160 -53.15 61.54 -88.12
N TYR A 161 -53.06 62.70 -87.44
CA TYR A 161 -54.21 63.57 -87.08
C TYR A 161 -54.90 64.26 -88.27
N ASN A 162 -54.52 63.94 -89.50
CA ASN A 162 -54.95 64.64 -90.71
C ASN A 162 -56.21 64.05 -91.36
N ASN A 163 -57.10 63.39 -90.61
CA ASN A 163 -58.43 63.03 -91.12
C ASN A 163 -59.53 63.30 -90.08
N ASN A 164 -60.34 64.34 -90.34
CA ASN A 164 -61.34 64.95 -89.47
C ASN A 164 -62.61 64.10 -89.19
N ASN A 165 -62.57 62.77 -89.25
CA ASN A 165 -63.75 61.91 -89.01
C ASN A 165 -63.47 60.61 -88.22
N ASN A 166 -62.37 60.53 -87.45
CA ASN A 166 -62.04 59.32 -86.68
C ASN A 166 -62.21 59.51 -85.15
N ASN A 167 -63.47 59.57 -84.69
CA ASN A 167 -63.80 59.68 -83.25
C ASN A 167 -63.27 58.51 -82.41
N ASN A 168 -63.16 57.32 -83.00
CA ASN A 168 -62.69 56.12 -82.30
C ASN A 168 -61.21 56.22 -81.93
N GLY A 169 -60.38 56.78 -82.82
CA GLY A 169 -58.95 57.00 -82.52
C GLY A 169 -58.72 57.99 -81.38
N PHE A 170 -59.56 59.02 -81.26
CA PHE A 170 -59.47 59.96 -80.13
C PHE A 170 -59.86 59.32 -78.79
N ILE A 171 -60.88 58.46 -78.78
CA ILE A 171 -61.27 57.71 -77.56
C ILE A 171 -60.15 56.77 -77.10
N GLU A 172 -59.45 56.12 -78.04
CA GLU A 172 -58.32 55.24 -77.73
C GLU A 172 -57.11 56.04 -77.21
N LEU A 173 -56.83 57.22 -77.79
CA LEU A 173 -55.84 58.16 -77.25
C LEU A 173 -56.16 58.57 -75.81
N LEU A 174 -57.42 58.92 -75.52
CA LEU A 174 -57.85 59.30 -74.17
C LEU A 174 -57.66 58.16 -73.17
N LYS A 175 -57.93 56.92 -73.56
CA LYS A 175 -57.68 55.73 -72.71
C LYS A 175 -56.20 55.57 -72.41
N HIS A 176 -55.35 55.63 -73.42
CA HIS A 176 -53.89 55.55 -73.25
C HIS A 176 -53.35 56.68 -72.37
N ASN A 177 -53.82 57.92 -72.59
CA ASN A 177 -53.40 59.07 -71.81
C ASN A 177 -53.83 58.95 -70.33
N HIS A 178 -55.07 58.52 -70.07
CA HIS A 178 -55.52 58.29 -68.69
C HIS A 178 -54.70 57.22 -67.97
N GLN A 179 -54.43 56.09 -68.63
CA GLN A 179 -53.62 55.01 -68.06
C GLN A 179 -52.19 55.48 -67.75
N CYS A 180 -51.55 56.21 -68.65
CA CYS A 180 -50.21 56.77 -68.43
C CYS A 180 -50.18 57.81 -67.31
N ASN A 181 -51.18 58.71 -67.22
CA ASN A 181 -51.25 59.69 -66.13
C ASN A 181 -51.42 59.04 -64.76
N ASN A 182 -52.17 57.94 -64.67
CA ASN A 182 -52.29 57.15 -63.44
C ASN A 182 -50.98 56.47 -63.04
N LEU A 183 -50.14 56.08 -64.00
CA LEU A 183 -48.79 55.58 -63.72
C LEU A 183 -47.87 56.72 -63.26
N LEU A 184 -47.89 57.86 -63.96
CA LEU A 184 -47.08 59.05 -63.64
C LEU A 184 -47.39 59.62 -62.25
N SER A 185 -48.65 59.63 -61.83
CA SER A 185 -49.04 60.08 -60.47
C SER A 185 -48.52 59.16 -59.36
N ASN A 186 -48.25 57.88 -59.68
CA ASN A 186 -47.74 56.88 -58.75
C ASN A 186 -46.21 56.67 -58.82
N ILE A 187 -45.48 57.34 -59.72
CA ILE A 187 -44.01 57.20 -59.87
C ILE A 187 -43.24 57.47 -58.56
N LYS A 188 -43.77 58.33 -57.69
CA LYS A 188 -43.13 58.64 -56.40
C LYS A 188 -43.45 57.63 -55.30
N ASN A 189 -44.45 56.76 -55.49
CA ASN A 189 -44.86 55.73 -54.53
C ASN A 189 -44.60 54.34 -55.14
N ASN A 190 -43.33 53.94 -55.20
CA ASN A 190 -42.92 52.57 -55.57
C ASN A 190 -43.28 51.60 -54.43
N ASN A 191 -44.56 51.26 -54.27
CA ASN A 191 -45.03 50.22 -53.34
C ASN A 191 -44.73 48.81 -53.89
N LEU A 192 -43.47 48.52 -54.21
CA LEU A 192 -43.04 47.17 -54.56
C LEU A 192 -42.66 46.40 -53.28
N PRO A 193 -42.97 45.10 -53.18
CA PRO A 193 -42.58 44.29 -52.04
C PRO A 193 -41.06 44.15 -51.92
N ASP A 194 -40.54 44.17 -50.69
CA ASP A 194 -39.12 44.00 -50.41
C ASP A 194 -38.70 42.52 -50.38
N TYR A 195 -37.47 42.24 -50.80
CA TYR A 195 -36.86 40.92 -50.66
C TYR A 195 -36.53 40.62 -49.20
N LYS A 196 -36.59 39.34 -48.83
CA LYS A 196 -36.17 38.87 -47.51
C LYS A 196 -34.70 38.45 -47.57
N ASP A 197 -33.83 39.24 -46.94
CA ASP A 197 -32.41 38.89 -46.80
C ASP A 197 -32.23 37.66 -45.92
N THR A 198 -31.38 36.72 -46.37
CA THR A 198 -30.98 35.54 -45.59
C THR A 198 -29.46 35.47 -45.51
N GLN A 199 -28.89 35.75 -44.34
CA GLN A 199 -27.48 35.49 -44.05
C GLN A 199 -27.35 34.17 -43.28
N LEU A 200 -26.59 33.22 -43.83
CA LEU A 200 -26.23 31.98 -43.15
C LEU A 200 -24.87 32.18 -42.44
N ILE A 201 -24.87 32.20 -41.10
CA ILE A 201 -23.62 32.31 -40.32
C ILE A 201 -23.04 30.91 -40.10
N ILE A 202 -21.94 30.59 -40.79
CA ILE A 202 -21.19 29.35 -40.56
C ILE A 202 -20.16 29.60 -39.46
N LYS A 203 -20.29 28.93 -38.31
CA LYS A 203 -19.26 28.98 -37.25
C LYS A 203 -18.04 28.16 -37.69
N GLU A 204 -16.93 28.82 -38.02
CA GLU A 204 -15.69 28.21 -38.57
C GLU A 204 -15.09 27.09 -37.67
N ASN A 205 -15.37 27.08 -36.37
CA ASN A 205 -14.83 26.07 -35.44
C ASN A 205 -15.62 24.75 -35.37
N SER A 206 -16.75 24.62 -36.08
CA SER A 206 -17.64 23.46 -35.98
C SER A 206 -17.00 22.18 -36.54
N LEU A 207 -16.27 22.29 -37.65
CA LEU A 207 -15.61 21.15 -38.31
C LEU A 207 -14.45 20.61 -37.48
N LYS A 208 -13.73 21.49 -36.77
CA LYS A 208 -12.63 21.12 -35.87
C LYS A 208 -13.16 20.42 -34.62
N SER A 209 -14.27 20.90 -34.06
CA SER A 209 -14.95 20.22 -32.95
C SER A 209 -15.50 18.85 -33.36
N ILE A 210 -16.09 18.72 -34.55
CA ILE A 210 -16.51 17.41 -35.10
C ILE A 210 -15.29 16.50 -35.31
N LYS A 211 -14.21 16.98 -35.96
CA LYS A 211 -12.95 16.23 -36.10
C LYS A 211 -12.38 15.77 -34.76
N ASN A 212 -12.35 16.64 -33.76
CA ASN A 212 -11.84 16.32 -32.42
C ASN A 212 -12.73 15.29 -31.71
N LEU A 213 -14.05 15.39 -31.84
CA LEU A 213 -14.98 14.40 -31.29
C LEU A 213 -14.86 13.05 -32.01
N THR A 214 -14.69 13.06 -33.35
CA THR A 214 -14.44 11.83 -34.12
C THR A 214 -13.11 11.19 -33.73
N ASN A 215 -12.06 11.99 -33.51
CA ASN A 215 -10.75 11.51 -33.05
C ASN A 215 -10.78 11.00 -31.60
N SER A 216 -11.64 11.54 -30.71
CA SER A 216 -11.75 11.05 -29.34
C SER A 216 -12.57 9.76 -29.21
N TYR A 217 -13.46 9.48 -30.17
CA TYR A 217 -14.24 8.24 -30.22
C TYR A 217 -13.56 7.13 -31.04
N LEU A 218 -12.61 7.49 -31.91
CA LEU A 218 -11.89 6.59 -32.78
C LEU A 218 -10.38 6.81 -32.66
N GLU A 219 -9.84 6.46 -31.51
CA GLU A 219 -8.41 6.20 -31.39
C GLU A 219 -8.16 4.77 -31.90
N LEU A 220 -7.83 4.68 -33.19
CA LEU A 220 -7.23 3.47 -33.72
C LEU A 220 -5.81 3.41 -33.14
N LEU A 221 -5.59 2.55 -32.14
CA LEU A 221 -4.26 2.17 -31.67
C LEU A 221 -3.53 1.41 -32.81
N ASN A 222 -3.09 2.13 -33.82
CA ASN A 222 -2.06 1.71 -34.77
C ASN A 222 -0.78 2.40 -34.29
N GLU A 223 0.06 1.80 -33.45
CA GLU A 223 0.52 0.42 -33.48
C GLU A 223 0.29 -0.26 -32.13
N ILE A 224 -0.75 -1.09 -32.00
CA ILE A 224 -0.46 -2.34 -31.32
C ILE A 224 0.33 -3.15 -32.34
N SER A 225 1.65 -3.12 -32.23
CA SER A 225 2.42 -4.30 -32.57
C SER A 225 1.76 -5.43 -31.76
N LEU A 226 0.83 -6.15 -32.40
CA LEU A 226 0.21 -7.39 -31.92
C LEU A 226 0.98 -8.59 -32.45
N VAL A 227 2.24 -8.39 -32.87
CA VAL A 227 3.21 -9.18 -32.13
C VAL A 227 3.17 -8.57 -30.75
N LYS A 228 2.56 -9.22 -29.75
CA LYS A 228 3.15 -9.17 -28.41
C LYS A 228 4.61 -9.53 -28.63
N LYS A 229 5.46 -8.55 -29.00
CA LYS A 229 6.80 -8.52 -28.52
C LYS A 229 6.52 -8.30 -27.06
N ASN A 230 6.35 -9.41 -26.34
CA ASN A 230 6.62 -9.40 -24.92
C ASN A 230 7.95 -8.67 -24.85
N LEU A 231 7.92 -7.40 -24.43
CA LEU A 231 9.14 -6.63 -24.23
C LEU A 231 10.03 -7.59 -23.48
N LYS A 232 11.20 -7.88 -24.06
CA LYS A 232 12.08 -8.87 -23.48
C LYS A 232 12.25 -8.50 -22.03
N THR A 233 12.09 -9.48 -21.16
CA THR A 233 12.24 -9.23 -19.74
C THR A 233 13.65 -9.61 -19.33
N LEU A 234 14.26 -8.73 -18.55
CA LEU A 234 15.48 -9.01 -17.85
C LEU A 234 15.11 -9.36 -16.42
N LYS A 235 15.44 -10.59 -16.00
CA LYS A 235 15.28 -10.98 -14.60
C LYS A 235 16.58 -10.68 -13.86
N LEU A 236 16.48 -9.88 -12.80
CA LEU A 236 17.58 -9.51 -11.94
C LEU A 236 17.12 -9.62 -10.48
N TYR A 237 17.78 -10.47 -9.68
CA TYR A 237 17.54 -10.65 -8.22
C TYR A 237 16.04 -10.69 -7.85
N GLN A 238 15.30 -11.63 -8.46
CA GLN A 238 13.84 -11.84 -8.33
C GLN A 238 12.92 -10.75 -8.90
N LYS A 239 13.46 -9.63 -9.38
CA LYS A 239 12.73 -8.58 -10.10
C LYS A 239 12.73 -8.85 -11.61
N GLU A 240 11.65 -8.46 -12.29
CA GLU A 240 11.51 -8.62 -13.74
C GLU A 240 11.38 -7.26 -14.42
N PHE A 241 12.46 -6.78 -15.03
CA PHE A 241 12.51 -5.50 -15.74
C PHE A 241 12.03 -5.68 -17.18
N LYS A 242 11.23 -4.74 -17.67
CA LYS A 242 10.87 -4.65 -19.10
C LYS A 242 11.98 -3.93 -19.84
N ILE A 243 12.60 -4.57 -20.83
CA ILE A 243 13.65 -3.93 -21.64
C ILE A 243 12.99 -3.03 -22.69
N TYR A 244 13.37 -1.76 -22.72
CA TYR A 244 13.00 -0.83 -23.76
C TYR A 244 13.68 -1.21 -25.09
N GLU A 245 12.88 -1.34 -26.15
CA GLU A 245 13.39 -1.51 -27.52
C GLU A 245 13.26 -0.18 -28.26
N GLU A 246 14.33 0.23 -28.94
CA GLU A 246 14.39 1.52 -29.64
C GLU A 246 13.28 1.66 -30.69
N GLY A 247 12.64 2.83 -30.70
CA GLY A 247 11.49 3.13 -31.56
C GLY A 247 10.14 2.62 -31.03
N CYS A 248 10.13 1.83 -29.94
CA CYS A 248 8.89 1.40 -29.29
C CYS A 248 8.26 2.57 -28.50
N ASP A 249 6.93 2.69 -28.57
CA ASP A 249 6.17 3.56 -27.68
C ASP A 249 5.72 2.79 -26.44
N ILE A 250 6.29 3.17 -25.28
CA ILE A 250 5.98 2.56 -23.99
C ILE A 250 5.03 3.42 -23.14
N SER A 251 4.64 4.61 -23.59
CA SER A 251 3.96 5.62 -22.78
C SER A 251 2.62 5.17 -22.17
N HIS A 252 1.94 4.23 -22.83
CA HIS A 252 0.64 3.68 -22.42
C HIS A 252 0.76 2.38 -21.60
N LEU A 253 1.97 1.83 -21.42
CA LEU A 253 2.18 0.57 -20.72
C LEU A 253 2.28 0.80 -19.22
N ASN A 254 1.63 -0.06 -18.44
CA ASN A 254 1.78 -0.09 -16.99
C ASN A 254 3.06 -0.85 -16.62
N ILE A 255 4.20 -0.16 -16.63
CA ILE A 255 5.52 -0.70 -16.30
C ILE A 255 5.97 -0.08 -14.98
N GLU A 256 6.34 -0.92 -14.01
CA GLU A 256 6.94 -0.49 -12.75
C GLU A 256 8.49 -0.46 -12.84
N LEU A 257 9.06 -1.49 -13.47
CA LEU A 257 10.51 -1.68 -13.61
C LEU A 257 10.92 -1.67 -15.08
N LEU A 258 11.68 -0.65 -15.48
CA LEU A 258 12.13 -0.44 -16.86
C LEU A 258 13.64 -0.60 -16.97
N ALA A 259 14.12 -1.35 -17.98
CA ALA A 259 15.54 -1.44 -18.32
C ALA A 259 15.79 -0.77 -19.68
N ILE A 260 16.88 -0.01 -19.79
CA ILE A 260 17.26 0.71 -21.01
C ILE A 260 18.72 0.37 -21.34
N GLY A 261 18.91 -0.24 -22.50
CA GLY A 261 20.24 -0.55 -23.04
C GLY A 261 20.86 0.60 -23.82
N PRO A 262 22.03 0.37 -24.44
CA PRO A 262 22.64 1.35 -25.34
C PRO A 262 21.72 1.58 -26.55
N ILE A 263 21.28 2.83 -26.74
CA ILE A 263 20.34 3.26 -27.77
C ILE A 263 20.75 4.62 -28.34
N GLU A 264 20.35 4.90 -29.58
CA GLU A 264 20.57 6.21 -30.20
C GLU A 264 19.46 7.19 -29.83
N CYS A 265 18.21 6.71 -29.75
CA CYS A 265 17.01 7.48 -29.43
C CYS A 265 16.36 7.04 -28.11
N LEU A 266 16.32 7.95 -27.13
CA LEU A 266 15.61 7.76 -25.85
C LEU A 266 14.08 7.60 -26.04
N PRO A 267 13.39 6.91 -25.12
CA PRO A 267 11.93 6.89 -25.10
C PRO A 267 11.38 8.31 -25.02
N LYS A 268 10.39 8.63 -25.88
CA LYS A 268 9.76 9.97 -25.90
C LYS A 268 9.11 10.33 -24.58
N THR A 269 8.49 9.35 -23.92
CA THR A 269 7.85 9.48 -22.62
C THR A 269 8.04 8.18 -21.84
N ILE A 270 8.54 8.27 -20.60
CA ILE A 270 8.54 7.16 -19.66
C ILE A 270 7.22 7.19 -18.86
N PRO A 271 6.50 6.07 -18.73
CA PRO A 271 5.26 6.00 -17.94
C PRO A 271 5.49 6.47 -16.50
N ALA A 272 4.51 7.20 -15.95
CA ALA A 272 4.56 7.67 -14.57
C ALA A 272 4.47 6.52 -13.53
N THR A 273 4.14 5.30 -13.96
CA THR A 273 4.14 4.11 -13.10
C THR A 273 5.54 3.53 -12.91
N VAL A 274 6.55 3.99 -13.66
CA VAL A 274 7.93 3.52 -13.51
C VAL A 274 8.55 4.14 -12.27
N THR A 275 8.85 3.28 -11.29
CA THR A 275 9.53 3.61 -10.03
C THR A 275 10.96 3.09 -9.98
N GLY A 276 11.26 2.03 -10.75
CA GLY A 276 12.59 1.46 -10.87
C GLY A 276 13.14 1.54 -12.30
N LEU A 277 14.35 2.08 -12.45
CA LEU A 277 15.04 2.19 -13.73
C LEU A 277 16.37 1.45 -13.71
N TYR A 278 16.69 0.73 -14.79
CA TYR A 278 17.94 0.00 -14.94
C TYR A 278 18.64 0.38 -16.24
N LEU A 279 19.79 1.03 -16.14
CA LEU A 279 20.64 1.38 -17.28
C LEU A 279 21.71 0.30 -17.48
N LEU A 280 21.65 -0.38 -18.62
CA LEU A 280 22.53 -1.50 -18.96
C LEU A 280 23.91 -1.03 -19.46
N ASP A 281 24.86 -1.96 -19.55
CA ASP A 281 26.22 -1.68 -20.00
C ASP A 281 26.22 -1.03 -21.39
N GLY A 282 27.10 -0.06 -21.56
CA GLY A 282 27.22 0.69 -22.80
C GLY A 282 26.29 1.91 -22.92
N PHE A 283 25.28 2.08 -22.05
CA PHE A 283 24.38 3.24 -22.11
C PHE A 283 25.16 4.56 -22.05
N ASN A 284 24.94 5.48 -23.00
CA ASN A 284 25.81 6.65 -23.22
C ASN A 284 25.07 7.99 -23.32
N GLN A 285 23.75 8.02 -23.09
CA GLN A 285 22.95 9.23 -23.17
C GLN A 285 22.89 9.98 -21.83
N SER A 286 22.52 11.26 -21.85
CA SER A 286 22.27 12.05 -20.63
C SER A 286 21.11 11.48 -19.82
N LEU A 287 21.19 11.52 -18.48
CA LEU A 287 20.19 10.98 -17.56
C LEU A 287 19.06 11.98 -17.24
N ASN A 288 19.00 13.13 -17.91
CA ASN A 288 17.96 14.15 -17.67
C ASN A 288 16.54 13.70 -18.08
N PHE A 289 16.40 12.56 -18.75
CA PHE A 289 15.09 11.99 -19.12
C PHE A 289 14.45 11.17 -18.00
N ILE A 290 15.20 10.86 -16.92
CA ILE A 290 14.68 10.06 -15.81
C ILE A 290 13.56 10.86 -15.13
N PRO A 291 12.32 10.32 -15.08
CA PRO A 291 11.21 11.04 -14.48
C PRO A 291 11.34 11.07 -12.94
N PRO A 292 10.71 12.05 -12.28
CA PRO A 292 10.75 12.18 -10.82
C PRO A 292 10.02 11.05 -10.08
N THR A 293 9.34 10.14 -10.78
CA THR A 293 8.71 8.96 -10.19
C THR A 293 9.73 7.86 -9.87
N VAL A 294 10.95 7.94 -10.42
CA VAL A 294 12.00 6.95 -10.17
C VAL A 294 12.65 7.18 -8.81
N GLU A 295 12.53 6.17 -7.96
CA GLU A 295 13.10 6.12 -6.61
C GLU A 295 14.25 5.10 -6.54
N CYS A 296 14.23 4.07 -7.40
CA CYS A 296 15.24 3.01 -7.47
C CYS A 296 15.99 3.04 -8.80
N LEU A 297 17.31 3.18 -8.78
CA LEU A 297 18.15 3.26 -9.97
C LEU A 297 19.24 2.18 -9.97
N HIS A 298 19.32 1.40 -11.03
CA HIS A 298 20.38 0.42 -11.28
C HIS A 298 21.29 0.88 -12.42
N LEU A 299 22.60 0.86 -12.21
CA LEU A 299 23.61 1.28 -13.18
C LEU A 299 24.64 0.17 -13.39
N GLU A 300 24.74 -0.37 -14.61
CA GLU A 300 25.92 -1.15 -15.01
C GLU A 300 27.07 -0.22 -15.43
N ASN A 301 28.00 -0.70 -16.25
CA ASN A 301 29.11 0.08 -16.75
C ASN A 301 28.70 1.06 -17.88
N ILE A 302 27.79 1.99 -17.56
CA ILE A 302 27.34 3.04 -18.48
C ILE A 302 28.54 3.91 -18.92
N LYS A 303 28.50 4.39 -20.17
CA LYS A 303 29.54 5.24 -20.78
C LYS A 303 29.26 6.73 -20.62
N TYR A 304 28.03 7.12 -20.28
CA TYR A 304 27.73 8.51 -19.95
C TYR A 304 28.45 8.91 -18.67
N GLN A 305 29.17 10.03 -18.70
CA GLN A 305 29.95 10.51 -17.55
C GLN A 305 29.04 11.14 -16.49
N LEU A 306 29.02 10.53 -15.31
CA LEU A 306 28.20 10.99 -14.19
C LEU A 306 28.89 12.12 -13.42
N THR A 307 28.11 13.15 -13.08
CA THR A 307 28.52 14.32 -12.31
C THR A 307 27.48 14.66 -11.25
N PRO A 308 27.79 15.48 -10.23
CA PRO A 308 26.79 15.92 -9.26
C PRO A 308 25.56 16.52 -9.97
N GLY A 309 24.37 16.01 -9.65
CA GLY A 309 23.11 16.40 -10.30
C GLY A 309 22.72 15.57 -11.55
N SER A 310 23.54 14.60 -11.96
CA SER A 310 23.20 13.70 -13.08
C SER A 310 22.04 12.74 -12.77
N ILE A 311 21.81 12.39 -11.50
CA ILE A 311 20.67 11.56 -11.10
C ILE A 311 19.66 12.40 -10.31
N PRO A 312 18.34 12.18 -10.48
CA PRO A 312 17.32 12.95 -9.79
C PRO A 312 17.40 12.82 -8.26
N ALA A 313 17.01 13.87 -7.55
CA ALA A 313 16.93 13.87 -6.08
C ALA A 313 15.81 12.95 -5.52
N THR A 314 14.98 12.37 -6.39
CA THR A 314 13.95 11.39 -5.99
C THR A 314 14.53 10.00 -5.79
N VAL A 315 15.75 9.73 -6.28
CA VAL A 315 16.42 8.45 -6.10
C VAL A 315 16.89 8.31 -4.66
N THR A 316 16.36 7.30 -3.96
CA THR A 316 16.72 6.89 -2.59
C THR A 316 17.53 5.60 -2.58
N ASP A 317 17.31 4.73 -3.58
CA ASP A 317 17.89 3.40 -3.70
C ASP A 317 18.76 3.33 -4.95
N LEU A 318 20.08 3.20 -4.77
CA LEU A 318 21.05 3.17 -5.86
C LEU A 318 21.81 1.84 -5.89
N HIS A 319 21.77 1.16 -7.03
CA HIS A 319 22.49 -0.08 -7.27
C HIS A 319 23.57 0.11 -8.33
N LEU A 320 24.83 -0.03 -7.94
CA LEU A 320 25.98 0.00 -8.84
C LEU A 320 26.42 -1.43 -9.14
N GLN A 321 26.00 -1.92 -10.31
CA GLN A 321 26.13 -3.31 -10.73
C GLN A 321 27.57 -3.67 -11.10
N ASP A 322 27.79 -4.97 -11.36
CA ASP A 322 29.08 -5.51 -11.80
C ASP A 322 29.66 -4.72 -12.97
N GLY A 323 30.95 -4.40 -12.89
CA GLY A 323 31.64 -3.69 -13.96
C GLY A 323 31.56 -2.16 -13.88
N PHE A 324 30.69 -1.57 -13.04
CA PHE A 324 30.57 -0.11 -12.92
C PHE A 324 31.94 0.54 -12.64
N ASN A 325 32.34 1.52 -13.45
CA ASN A 325 33.72 2.04 -13.44
C ASN A 325 33.82 3.58 -13.43
N GLN A 326 32.98 4.26 -12.65
CA GLN A 326 33.02 5.71 -12.50
C GLN A 326 33.13 6.15 -11.04
N SER A 327 33.59 7.38 -10.81
CA SER A 327 33.67 7.98 -9.48
C SER A 327 32.28 8.12 -8.85
N LEU A 328 32.17 7.90 -7.54
CA LEU A 328 30.91 7.95 -6.80
C LEU A 328 30.48 9.36 -6.37
N ASN A 329 31.22 10.40 -6.77
CA ASN A 329 30.93 11.79 -6.36
C ASN A 329 29.62 12.36 -6.93
N PHE A 330 28.96 11.65 -7.86
CA PHE A 330 27.65 12.06 -8.41
C PHE A 330 26.48 11.72 -7.50
N ILE A 331 26.66 10.80 -6.53
CA ILE A 331 25.58 10.28 -5.70
C ILE A 331 25.00 11.43 -4.87
N PRO A 332 23.69 11.74 -5.00
CA PRO A 332 23.08 12.84 -4.29
C PRO A 332 22.87 12.50 -2.82
N PRO A 333 22.73 13.52 -1.94
CA PRO A 333 22.47 13.33 -0.51
C PRO A 333 21.19 12.56 -0.18
N THR A 334 20.27 12.42 -1.14
CA THR A 334 18.98 11.72 -0.98
C THR A 334 19.09 10.20 -1.04
N VAL A 335 20.24 9.66 -1.49
CA VAL A 335 20.46 8.21 -1.50
C VAL A 335 20.74 7.74 -0.07
N GLU A 336 19.80 6.96 0.45
CA GLU A 336 19.86 6.35 1.79
C GLU A 336 20.36 4.90 1.71
N CYS A 337 20.01 4.20 0.62
CA CYS A 337 20.34 2.79 0.36
C CYS A 337 21.29 2.67 -0.83
N LEU A 338 22.52 2.21 -0.58
CA LEU A 338 23.52 1.99 -1.64
C LEU A 338 23.88 0.51 -1.72
N TYR A 339 23.79 -0.05 -2.93
CA TYR A 339 24.20 -1.42 -3.24
C TYR A 339 25.43 -1.40 -4.15
N LEU A 340 26.52 -2.01 -3.68
CA LEU A 340 27.77 -2.14 -4.42
C LEU A 340 28.00 -3.60 -4.78
N TYR A 341 27.99 -3.88 -6.07
CA TYR A 341 28.38 -5.17 -6.65
C TYR A 341 29.88 -5.16 -6.97
N ASN A 342 30.37 -6.04 -7.85
CA ASN A 342 31.78 -6.08 -8.24
C ASN A 342 32.14 -4.93 -9.20
N ILE A 343 32.12 -3.70 -8.67
CA ILE A 343 32.47 -2.47 -9.39
C ILE A 343 33.97 -2.44 -9.68
N LYS A 344 34.36 -1.84 -10.81
CA LYS A 344 35.75 -1.70 -11.24
C LYS A 344 36.39 -0.40 -10.78
N TYR A 345 35.58 0.61 -10.46
CA TYR A 345 36.11 1.86 -9.93
C TYR A 345 36.77 1.63 -8.59
N GLN A 346 38.04 2.03 -8.45
CA GLN A 346 38.76 1.92 -7.19
C GLN A 346 38.26 2.96 -6.19
N LEU A 347 37.62 2.47 -5.13
CA LEU A 347 37.12 3.32 -4.07
C LEU A 347 38.26 3.84 -3.19
N THR A 348 38.11 5.09 -2.75
CA THR A 348 39.00 5.78 -1.81
C THR A 348 38.21 6.22 -0.58
N PRO A 349 38.85 6.52 0.56
CA PRO A 349 38.14 7.01 1.74
C PRO A 349 37.22 8.19 1.38
N ASN A 350 35.98 8.17 1.90
CA ASN A 350 34.89 9.12 1.59
C ASN A 350 34.26 8.99 0.19
N SER A 351 34.54 7.93 -0.58
CA SER A 351 33.85 7.68 -1.85
C SER A 351 32.35 7.40 -1.66
N VAL A 352 31.98 6.75 -0.55
CA VAL A 352 30.58 6.56 -0.18
C VAL A 352 30.10 7.80 0.57
N PRO A 353 29.00 8.45 0.15
CA PRO A 353 28.48 9.62 0.83
C PRO A 353 28.12 9.33 2.30
N THR A 354 28.32 10.32 3.17
CA THR A 354 27.99 10.20 4.60
C THR A 354 26.49 10.12 4.89
N THR A 355 25.65 10.39 3.89
CA THR A 355 24.18 10.29 3.98
C THR A 355 23.67 8.85 3.84
N VAL A 356 24.48 7.94 3.31
CA VAL A 356 24.10 6.53 3.17
C VAL A 356 23.97 5.91 4.56
N THR A 357 22.76 5.47 4.90
CA THR A 357 22.44 4.82 6.18
C THR A 357 22.41 3.29 6.07
N HIS A 358 22.17 2.78 4.86
CA HIS A 358 22.12 1.35 4.53
C HIS A 358 23.09 1.04 3.38
N LEU A 359 24.12 0.25 3.66
CA LEU A 359 25.12 -0.15 2.68
C LEU A 359 25.04 -1.66 2.48
N ASN A 360 24.87 -2.09 1.23
CA ASN A 360 24.79 -3.49 0.84
C ASN A 360 25.98 -3.82 -0.07
N LEU A 361 26.86 -4.71 0.39
CA LEU A 361 27.98 -5.22 -0.39
C LEU A 361 27.63 -6.60 -0.91
N GLN A 362 27.53 -6.73 -2.22
CA GLN A 362 27.00 -7.91 -2.89
C GLN A 362 28.12 -8.89 -3.26
N ASP A 363 27.74 -10.02 -3.84
CA ASP A 363 28.66 -11.07 -4.27
C ASP A 363 29.84 -10.52 -5.07
N ASP A 364 31.01 -11.13 -4.86
CA ASP A 364 32.24 -10.82 -5.58
C ASP A 364 32.82 -9.40 -5.37
N PHE A 365 32.23 -8.56 -4.51
CA PHE A 365 32.83 -7.29 -4.12
C PHE A 365 34.23 -7.53 -3.51
N ASP A 366 35.25 -6.90 -4.10
CA ASP A 366 36.66 -7.18 -3.80
C ASP A 366 37.48 -5.89 -3.62
N GLN A 367 37.01 -4.98 -2.75
CA GLN A 367 37.71 -3.73 -2.45
C GLN A 367 37.80 -3.47 -0.93
N PRO A 368 38.79 -2.70 -0.45
CA PRO A 368 38.96 -2.41 0.96
C PRO A 368 37.74 -1.77 1.62
N LEU A 369 37.43 -2.10 2.88
CA LEU A 369 36.25 -1.58 3.58
C LEU A 369 36.50 -0.38 4.49
N ASN A 370 37.69 0.21 4.48
CA ASN A 370 37.98 1.50 5.16
C ASN A 370 37.23 2.70 4.55
N LEU A 371 36.20 2.43 3.74
CA LEU A 371 35.39 3.34 2.95
C LEU A 371 33.97 3.47 3.53
N ILE A 372 33.60 2.61 4.48
CA ILE A 372 32.26 2.61 5.08
C ILE A 372 32.06 3.95 5.80
N PRO A 373 30.97 4.69 5.51
CA PRO A 373 30.75 5.99 6.12
C PRO A 373 30.57 5.85 7.63
N PRO A 374 31.13 6.79 8.43
CA PRO A 374 31.09 6.70 9.90
C PRO A 374 29.68 6.89 10.49
N ALA A 375 28.68 7.26 9.68
CA ALA A 375 27.29 7.38 10.10
C ALA A 375 26.44 6.13 9.76
N LEU A 376 27.05 5.09 9.18
CA LEU A 376 26.33 3.89 8.77
C LEU A 376 25.74 3.18 9.98
N LYS A 377 24.46 2.82 9.90
CA LYS A 377 23.74 2.06 10.93
C LYS A 377 23.53 0.60 10.53
N TYR A 378 23.23 0.36 9.26
CA TYR A 378 22.92 -0.95 8.71
C TYR A 378 23.94 -1.34 7.64
N LEU A 379 24.60 -2.48 7.83
CA LEU A 379 25.51 -3.08 6.86
C LEU A 379 25.00 -4.47 6.46
N ALA A 380 24.92 -4.72 5.15
CA ALA A 380 24.60 -6.03 4.60
C ALA A 380 25.78 -6.57 3.77
N LEU A 381 26.16 -7.81 4.02
CA LEU A 381 27.29 -8.48 3.39
C LEU A 381 26.85 -9.80 2.77
N GLN A 382 27.00 -9.93 1.46
CA GLN A 382 26.86 -11.20 0.75
C GLN A 382 28.23 -11.89 0.64
N ASN A 383 28.49 -12.76 -0.33
CA ASN A 383 29.77 -13.45 -0.45
C ASN A 383 30.86 -12.55 -1.07
N ILE A 384 31.26 -11.51 -0.34
CA ILE A 384 32.34 -10.60 -0.73
C ILE A 384 33.70 -11.34 -0.73
N LYS A 385 34.60 -10.93 -1.63
CA LYS A 385 35.96 -11.49 -1.76
C LYS A 385 36.96 -10.81 -0.82
N TYR A 386 36.71 -9.55 -0.46
CA TYR A 386 37.60 -8.81 0.42
C TYR A 386 37.61 -9.40 1.83
N GLN A 387 38.81 -9.63 2.39
CA GLN A 387 38.95 -10.24 3.71
C GLN A 387 38.55 -9.26 4.83
N LEU A 388 37.60 -9.67 5.67
CA LEU A 388 37.10 -8.88 6.78
C LEU A 388 38.00 -8.99 8.02
N THR A 389 38.17 -7.86 8.72
CA THR A 389 38.88 -7.77 10.00
C THR A 389 38.11 -6.82 10.95
N PRO A 390 38.27 -6.95 12.28
CA PRO A 390 37.45 -6.23 13.27
C PRO A 390 37.44 -4.71 13.13
N ASP A 391 38.56 -4.11 12.72
CA ASP A 391 38.73 -2.65 12.68
C ASP A 391 38.08 -1.99 11.44
N LEU A 392 37.45 -2.77 10.56
CA LEU A 392 36.89 -2.28 9.29
C LEU A 392 35.43 -1.83 9.39
N ILE A 393 34.67 -2.35 10.34
CA ILE A 393 33.26 -1.96 10.51
C ILE A 393 33.19 -0.83 11.54
N PRO A 394 32.58 0.32 11.20
CA PRO A 394 32.41 1.41 12.16
C PRO A 394 31.61 0.98 13.39
N ALA A 395 32.00 1.51 14.55
CA ALA A 395 31.30 1.29 15.83
C ALA A 395 29.85 1.82 15.84
N THR A 396 29.41 2.57 14.82
CA THR A 396 28.03 3.04 14.66
C THR A 396 27.10 1.98 14.09
N VAL A 397 27.65 0.88 13.53
CA VAL A 397 26.84 -0.22 13.01
C VAL A 397 26.28 -1.01 14.19
N THR A 398 24.96 -0.96 14.31
CA THR A 398 24.15 -1.69 15.31
C THR A 398 23.48 -2.92 14.71
N ASP A 399 23.22 -2.88 13.39
CA ASP A 399 22.47 -3.88 12.64
C ASP A 399 23.35 -4.43 11.52
N LEU A 400 23.66 -5.72 11.57
CA LEU A 400 24.49 -6.41 10.59
C LEU A 400 23.71 -7.56 9.96
N CYS A 401 23.72 -7.63 8.63
CA CYS A 401 23.06 -8.69 7.88
C CYS A 401 24.08 -9.47 7.04
N LEU A 402 24.18 -10.78 7.29
CA LEU A 402 24.98 -11.71 6.50
C LEU A 402 24.04 -12.49 5.58
N GLN A 403 24.16 -12.22 4.29
CA GLN A 403 23.27 -12.71 3.24
C GLN A 403 23.70 -14.08 2.70
N ASP A 404 22.84 -14.68 1.87
CA ASP A 404 23.04 -15.98 1.25
C ASP A 404 24.43 -16.12 0.63
N GLY A 405 25.11 -17.22 0.96
CA GLY A 405 26.41 -17.53 0.39
C GLY A 405 27.62 -16.95 1.13
N PHE A 406 27.44 -16.03 2.09
CA PHE A 406 28.54 -15.47 2.90
C PHE A 406 29.41 -16.59 3.52
N ASN A 407 30.73 -16.54 3.32
CA ASN A 407 31.62 -17.66 3.67
C ASN A 407 32.91 -17.27 4.43
N GLN A 408 32.91 -16.12 5.12
CA GLN A 408 34.06 -15.69 5.92
C GLN A 408 33.82 -15.91 7.41
N SER A 409 34.89 -15.90 8.21
CA SER A 409 34.79 -15.95 9.67
C SER A 409 34.10 -14.72 10.23
N LEU A 410 33.23 -14.88 11.23
CA LEU A 410 32.45 -13.81 11.86
C LEU A 410 33.23 -13.01 12.91
N ASN A 411 34.53 -13.26 13.09
CA ASN A 411 35.36 -12.55 14.08
C ASN A 411 35.50 -11.04 13.81
N PHE A 412 35.08 -10.55 12.64
CA PHE A 412 35.09 -9.12 12.32
C PHE A 412 33.90 -8.34 12.90
N ILE A 413 32.87 -9.03 13.39
CA ILE A 413 31.65 -8.38 13.90
C ILE A 413 32.03 -7.53 15.12
N PRO A 414 31.81 -6.20 15.08
CA PRO A 414 32.18 -5.36 16.21
C PRO A 414 31.25 -5.60 17.40
N PRO A 415 31.72 -5.35 18.64
CA PRO A 415 30.91 -5.51 19.85
C PRO A 415 29.76 -4.49 19.97
N THR A 416 29.58 -3.61 18.99
CA THR A 416 28.46 -2.66 18.93
C THR A 416 27.22 -3.25 18.28
N VAL A 417 27.34 -4.38 17.58
CA VAL A 417 26.21 -5.07 16.95
C VAL A 417 25.32 -5.68 18.04
N GLN A 418 24.06 -5.29 18.02
CA GLN A 418 22.99 -5.79 18.91
C GLN A 418 22.03 -6.70 18.13
N THR A 419 21.77 -6.36 16.87
CA THR A 419 20.90 -7.10 15.97
C THR A 419 21.72 -7.77 14.86
N LEU A 420 21.63 -9.10 14.76
CA LEU A 420 22.32 -9.87 13.72
C LEU A 420 21.30 -10.64 12.87
N TYR A 421 21.35 -10.44 11.55
CA TYR A 421 20.57 -11.18 10.58
C TYR A 421 21.46 -12.20 9.87
N LEU A 422 21.04 -13.47 9.84
CA LEU A 422 21.73 -14.55 9.15
C LEU A 422 20.78 -15.22 8.16
N GLN A 423 21.11 -15.15 6.87
CA GLN A 423 20.51 -15.97 5.82
C GLN A 423 21.24 -17.31 5.72
N ASN A 424 21.15 -18.02 4.59
CA ASN A 424 21.86 -19.28 4.39
C ASN A 424 23.35 -19.06 4.08
N ILE A 425 24.10 -18.66 5.11
CA ILE A 425 25.55 -18.48 5.04
C ILE A 425 26.27 -19.83 4.92
N LYS A 426 27.40 -19.84 4.23
CA LYS A 426 28.25 -21.02 4.02
C LYS A 426 29.29 -21.22 5.14
N TYR A 427 29.65 -20.16 5.85
CA TYR A 427 30.60 -20.25 6.95
C TYR A 427 30.04 -21.10 8.08
N GLN A 428 30.79 -22.11 8.53
CA GLN A 428 30.36 -23.00 9.61
C GLN A 428 30.39 -22.28 10.97
N LEU A 429 29.22 -22.13 11.58
CA LEU A 429 29.07 -21.47 12.87
C LEU A 429 29.45 -22.40 14.03
N THR A 430 30.04 -21.79 15.05
CA THR A 430 30.46 -22.41 16.32
C THR A 430 30.05 -21.49 17.49
N PRO A 431 30.01 -21.97 18.75
CA PRO A 431 29.56 -21.19 19.91
C PRO A 431 30.22 -19.81 20.10
N ASP A 432 31.45 -19.63 19.62
CA ASP A 432 32.19 -18.37 19.74
C ASP A 432 32.09 -17.48 18.48
N SER A 433 31.27 -17.86 17.49
CA SER A 433 31.19 -17.14 16.21
C SER A 433 30.44 -15.81 16.29
N ILE A 434 29.50 -15.67 17.24
CA ILE A 434 28.68 -14.47 17.40
C ILE A 434 29.10 -13.76 18.69
N PRO A 435 29.34 -12.43 18.67
CA PRO A 435 29.65 -11.68 19.88
C PRO A 435 28.54 -11.77 20.93
N ALA A 436 28.93 -11.81 22.21
CA ALA A 436 28.00 -11.81 23.35
C ALA A 436 27.17 -10.52 23.50
N THR A 437 27.41 -9.50 22.65
CA THR A 437 26.63 -8.27 22.61
C THR A 437 25.33 -8.40 21.80
N VAL A 438 25.19 -9.46 21.01
CA VAL A 438 23.98 -9.73 20.24
C VAL A 438 22.87 -10.21 21.19
N THR A 439 21.79 -9.46 21.22
CA THR A 439 20.56 -9.73 22.00
C THR A 439 19.42 -10.21 21.11
N ASP A 440 19.42 -9.76 19.85
CA ASP A 440 18.38 -10.01 18.86
C ASP A 440 18.99 -10.74 17.67
N LEU A 441 18.60 -11.99 17.48
CA LEU A 441 19.11 -12.85 16.41
C LEU A 441 17.98 -13.22 15.44
N ILE A 442 18.18 -12.93 14.16
CA ILE A 442 17.22 -13.20 13.10
C ILE A 442 17.81 -14.23 12.15
N LEU A 443 17.25 -15.44 12.15
CA LEU A 443 17.60 -16.51 11.22
C LEU A 443 16.54 -16.55 10.11
N GLN A 444 16.95 -16.15 8.91
CA GLN A 444 16.08 -15.94 7.75
C GLN A 444 15.88 -17.23 6.93
N ASP A 445 14.99 -17.12 5.93
CA ASP A 445 14.63 -18.22 5.03
C ASP A 445 15.87 -18.94 4.47
N GLY A 446 15.84 -20.27 4.53
CA GLY A 446 16.89 -21.13 3.98
C GLY A 446 18.03 -21.46 4.94
N PHE A 447 18.12 -20.83 6.13
CA PHE A 447 19.16 -21.13 7.12
C PHE A 447 19.19 -22.63 7.48
N ASN A 448 20.34 -23.29 7.32
CA ASN A 448 20.45 -24.75 7.41
C ASN A 448 21.61 -25.28 8.28
N GLN A 449 22.06 -24.51 9.28
CA GLN A 449 23.10 -24.96 10.21
C GLN A 449 22.52 -25.31 11.59
N PRO A 450 23.14 -26.21 12.39
CA PRO A 450 22.73 -26.45 13.77
C PRO A 450 22.76 -25.16 14.60
N LEU A 451 21.79 -24.96 15.49
CA LEU A 451 21.61 -23.70 16.23
C LEU A 451 22.43 -23.61 17.54
N ASN A 452 23.35 -24.54 17.79
CA ASN A 452 24.18 -24.55 19.00
C ASN A 452 25.24 -23.42 19.07
N PHE A 453 25.32 -22.58 18.04
CA PHE A 453 26.17 -21.38 18.03
C PHE A 453 25.52 -20.17 18.70
N ILE A 454 24.21 -20.20 18.95
CA ILE A 454 23.47 -19.05 19.49
C ILE A 454 24.00 -18.75 20.91
N PRO A 455 24.52 -17.53 21.17
CA PRO A 455 25.09 -17.21 22.46
C PRO A 455 23.98 -17.10 23.53
N PRO A 456 24.30 -17.37 24.81
CA PRO A 456 23.34 -17.28 25.92
C PRO A 456 22.95 -15.83 26.27
N THR A 457 23.33 -14.85 25.46
CA THR A 457 22.90 -13.45 25.58
C THR A 457 21.66 -13.14 24.76
N VAL A 458 21.30 -14.01 23.82
CA VAL A 458 20.11 -13.83 22.98
C VAL A 458 18.85 -14.00 23.83
N GLN A 459 17.99 -12.98 23.79
CA GLN A 459 16.69 -12.93 24.45
C GLN A 459 15.56 -13.02 23.42
N THR A 460 15.75 -12.38 22.27
CA THR A 460 14.80 -12.39 21.14
C THR A 460 15.36 -13.22 20.00
N LEU A 461 14.61 -14.23 19.56
CA LEU A 461 15.00 -15.09 18.44
C LEU A 461 13.90 -15.15 17.38
N TYR A 462 14.27 -14.88 16.13
CA TYR A 462 13.40 -15.00 14.97
C TYR A 462 13.85 -16.17 14.10
N LEU A 463 12.91 -17.07 13.78
CA LEU A 463 13.14 -18.25 12.96
C LEU A 463 12.19 -18.25 11.76
N GLN A 464 12.74 -18.09 10.56
CA GLN A 464 12.00 -18.13 9.30
C GLN A 464 12.42 -19.33 8.46
N ASN A 465 11.48 -20.25 8.18
CA ASN A 465 11.68 -21.41 7.29
C ASN A 465 13.03 -22.16 7.44
N ILE A 466 13.45 -22.35 8.69
CA ILE A 466 14.71 -23.01 9.06
C ILE A 466 14.73 -24.44 8.50
N LYS A 467 15.85 -24.82 7.87
CA LYS A 467 16.03 -26.11 7.19
C LYS A 467 16.68 -27.17 8.07
N CYS A 468 17.49 -26.77 9.05
CA CYS A 468 18.08 -27.72 9.98
C CYS A 468 17.01 -28.28 10.92
N GLN A 469 17.15 -29.54 11.31
CA GLN A 469 16.24 -30.14 12.28
C GLN A 469 16.42 -29.50 13.67
N LEU A 470 15.31 -29.05 14.25
CA LEU A 470 15.30 -28.49 15.60
C LEU A 470 15.01 -29.56 16.66
N THR A 471 15.66 -29.44 17.80
CA THR A 471 15.58 -30.32 18.98
C THR A 471 15.51 -29.47 20.26
N PRO A 472 15.06 -30.01 21.41
CA PRO A 472 14.93 -29.24 22.66
C PRO A 472 16.17 -28.45 23.11
N ASP A 473 17.37 -28.89 22.73
CA ASP A 473 18.64 -28.23 23.08
C ASP A 473 19.14 -27.25 21.98
N SER A 474 18.33 -26.97 20.96
CA SER A 474 18.75 -26.17 19.80
C SER A 474 18.83 -24.68 20.10
N ILE A 475 17.99 -24.17 21.00
CA ILE A 475 17.95 -22.74 21.33
C ILE A 475 18.22 -22.55 22.84
N PRO A 476 18.95 -21.50 23.24
CA PRO A 476 19.36 -21.34 24.62
C PRO A 476 18.16 -21.00 25.52
N ALA A 477 18.24 -21.43 26.78
CA ALA A 477 17.22 -21.14 27.80
C ALA A 477 17.12 -19.65 28.19
N THR A 478 17.93 -18.77 27.59
CA THR A 478 17.83 -17.32 27.78
C THR A 478 16.81 -16.67 26.86
N VAL A 479 16.33 -17.40 25.84
CA VAL A 479 15.28 -16.90 24.94
C VAL A 479 13.95 -16.84 25.70
N THR A 480 13.38 -15.64 25.77
CA THR A 480 12.07 -15.34 26.35
C THR A 480 11.03 -15.03 25.27
N ASP A 481 11.49 -14.47 24.15
CA ASP A 481 10.69 -13.98 23.04
C ASP A 481 11.06 -14.74 21.76
N LEU A 482 10.14 -15.60 21.30
CA LEU A 482 10.38 -16.45 20.15
C LEU A 482 9.39 -16.13 19.03
N TYR A 483 9.92 -15.78 17.86
CA TYR A 483 9.16 -15.51 16.65
C TYR A 483 9.34 -16.63 15.63
N LEU A 484 8.27 -17.35 15.36
CA LEU A 484 8.21 -18.34 14.28
C LEU A 484 7.50 -17.69 13.08
N GLN A 485 8.29 -17.37 12.07
CA GLN A 485 7.88 -16.54 10.94
C GLN A 485 7.38 -17.37 9.74
N ASP A 486 6.99 -16.66 8.68
CA ASP A 486 6.48 -17.21 7.43
C ASP A 486 7.22 -18.48 6.96
N ALA A 487 6.44 -19.46 6.52
CA ALA A 487 6.91 -20.74 5.99
C ALA A 487 7.63 -21.67 6.99
N PHE A 488 7.68 -21.36 8.29
CA PHE A 488 8.17 -22.30 9.30
C PHE A 488 7.38 -23.62 9.29
N ASN A 489 8.08 -24.76 9.15
CA ASN A 489 7.46 -26.06 8.89
C ASN A 489 8.08 -27.22 9.69
N GLN A 490 8.31 -27.02 10.99
CA GLN A 490 8.84 -28.05 11.88
C GLN A 490 8.00 -28.19 13.15
N PRO A 491 8.06 -29.33 13.88
CA PRO A 491 7.45 -29.46 15.19
C PRO A 491 7.96 -28.40 16.17
N LEU A 492 7.09 -27.95 17.09
CA LEU A 492 7.41 -26.88 18.06
C LEU A 492 7.95 -27.42 19.40
N ASN A 493 8.29 -28.71 19.48
CA ASN A 493 8.81 -29.33 20.71
C ASN A 493 10.26 -28.91 21.07
N PHE A 494 10.91 -28.11 20.23
CA PHE A 494 12.23 -27.52 20.52
C PHE A 494 12.14 -26.27 21.39
N ILE A 495 10.95 -25.69 21.55
CA ILE A 495 10.76 -24.43 22.28
C ILE A 495 11.07 -24.69 23.78
N PRO A 496 12.03 -23.97 24.38
CA PRO A 496 12.41 -24.18 25.76
C PRO A 496 11.31 -23.64 26.70
N PRO A 497 11.22 -24.18 27.93
CA PRO A 497 10.22 -23.75 28.91
C PRO A 497 10.43 -22.31 29.43
N THR A 498 11.44 -21.59 28.93
CA THR A 498 11.72 -20.20 29.28
C THR A 498 10.98 -19.20 28.40
N VAL A 499 10.45 -19.65 27.25
CA VAL A 499 9.67 -18.80 26.36
C VAL A 499 8.33 -18.45 27.01
N GLN A 500 8.08 -17.16 27.16
CA GLN A 500 6.85 -16.58 27.72
C GLN A 500 5.99 -15.97 26.61
N HIS A 501 6.63 -15.27 25.67
CA HIS A 501 5.97 -14.66 24.50
C HIS A 501 6.30 -15.48 23.25
N LEU A 502 5.26 -16.06 22.65
CA LEU A 502 5.39 -16.83 21.42
C LEU A 502 4.61 -16.17 20.30
N TYR A 503 5.30 -15.84 19.21
CA TYR A 503 4.74 -15.21 18.03
C TYR A 503 4.70 -16.23 16.88
N LEU A 504 3.52 -16.46 16.30
CA LEU A 504 3.31 -17.42 15.23
C LEU A 504 2.76 -16.71 13.99
N GLN A 505 3.51 -16.77 12.87
CA GLN A 505 3.13 -16.21 11.59
C GLN A 505 3.09 -17.31 10.52
N ASN A 506 1.90 -17.58 9.95
CA ASN A 506 1.74 -18.47 8.77
C ASN A 506 2.50 -19.80 8.85
N ILE A 507 2.48 -20.43 10.03
CA ILE A 507 3.13 -21.71 10.29
C ILE A 507 2.57 -22.77 9.33
N LYS A 508 3.45 -23.54 8.70
CA LYS A 508 3.09 -24.64 7.78
C LYS A 508 2.99 -25.99 8.47
N TYR A 509 3.71 -26.15 9.58
CA TYR A 509 3.63 -27.35 10.39
C TYR A 509 2.25 -27.44 11.03
N GLN A 510 1.60 -28.60 10.92
CA GLN A 510 0.28 -28.82 11.50
C GLN A 510 0.36 -28.82 13.03
N LEU A 511 -0.22 -27.81 13.65
CA LEU A 511 -0.27 -27.67 15.10
C LEU A 511 -1.33 -28.63 15.68
N THR A 512 -0.98 -29.23 16.80
CA THR A 512 -1.80 -30.18 17.57
C THR A 512 -1.80 -29.78 19.05
N PRO A 513 -2.73 -30.30 19.88
CA PRO A 513 -2.63 -30.13 21.34
C PRO A 513 -1.21 -30.44 21.84
N ASP A 514 -0.72 -29.66 22.80
CA ASP A 514 0.64 -29.75 23.36
C ASP A 514 1.79 -29.36 22.41
N SER A 515 1.50 -28.73 21.26
CA SER A 515 2.56 -28.24 20.35
C SER A 515 3.38 -27.11 20.95
N ILE A 516 2.79 -26.30 21.85
CA ILE A 516 3.49 -25.19 22.52
C ILE A 516 3.74 -25.54 23.99
N PRO A 517 4.86 -25.09 24.60
CA PRO A 517 5.12 -25.33 26.01
C PRO A 517 4.04 -24.75 26.93
N ALA A 518 3.79 -25.42 28.05
CA ALA A 518 2.87 -24.95 29.09
C ALA A 518 3.33 -23.66 29.81
N THR A 519 4.53 -23.15 29.50
CA THR A 519 5.08 -21.91 30.06
C THR A 519 4.68 -20.68 29.26
N VAL A 520 4.14 -20.85 28.05
CA VAL A 520 3.65 -19.74 27.23
C VAL A 520 2.39 -19.18 27.87
N THR A 521 2.47 -17.92 28.31
CA THR A 521 1.35 -17.15 28.90
C THR A 521 0.73 -16.22 27.87
N ASP A 522 1.56 -15.73 26.94
CA ASP A 522 1.22 -14.72 25.94
C ASP A 522 1.45 -15.30 24.55
N LEU A 523 0.35 -15.53 23.83
CA LEU A 523 0.39 -16.08 22.48
C LEU A 523 -0.07 -15.02 21.48
N ILE A 524 0.78 -14.75 20.49
CA ILE A 524 0.51 -13.77 19.44
C ILE A 524 0.40 -14.49 18.10
N LEU A 525 -0.81 -14.51 17.54
CA LEU A 525 -1.08 -15.03 16.20
C LEU A 525 -1.05 -13.86 15.21
N GLN A 526 -0.04 -13.86 14.35
CA GLN A 526 0.24 -12.78 13.40
C GLN A 526 -0.53 -12.96 12.08
N ASP A 527 -0.51 -11.91 11.25
CA ASP A 527 -1.15 -11.92 9.93
C ASP A 527 -0.68 -13.13 9.10
N GLY A 528 -1.64 -13.75 8.39
CA GLY A 528 -1.36 -14.93 7.57
C GLY A 528 -1.49 -16.27 8.31
N PHE A 529 -1.57 -16.31 9.64
CA PHE A 529 -1.84 -17.55 10.39
C PHE A 529 -3.16 -18.20 9.92
N ASN A 530 -3.14 -19.50 9.61
CA ASN A 530 -4.28 -20.16 8.95
C ASN A 530 -4.52 -21.60 9.43
N GLN A 531 -4.45 -21.82 10.74
CA GLN A 531 -4.68 -23.15 11.34
C GLN A 531 -5.70 -23.07 12.47
N SER A 532 -6.26 -24.23 12.85
CA SER A 532 -7.10 -24.34 14.04
C SER A 532 -6.34 -23.91 15.29
N LEU A 533 -7.07 -23.34 16.25
CA LEU A 533 -6.54 -22.86 17.54
C LEU A 533 -6.60 -23.94 18.63
N ASP A 534 -6.96 -25.19 18.29
CA ASP A 534 -7.04 -26.31 19.26
C ASP A 534 -5.68 -26.68 19.89
N PHE A 535 -4.57 -26.16 19.37
CA PHE A 535 -3.22 -26.36 19.93
C PHE A 535 -2.92 -25.45 21.12
N ILE A 536 -3.72 -24.40 21.35
CA ILE A 536 -3.46 -23.41 22.40
C ILE A 536 -3.58 -24.11 23.76
N SER A 537 -2.48 -24.11 24.50
CA SER A 537 -2.42 -24.67 25.86
C SER A 537 -3.37 -23.93 26.80
N PRO A 538 -4.01 -24.61 27.78
CA PRO A 538 -4.80 -23.98 28.85
C PRO A 538 -4.01 -22.99 29.73
N THR A 539 -2.69 -22.89 29.57
CA THR A 539 -1.85 -21.94 30.30
C THR A 539 -1.83 -20.54 29.70
N VAL A 540 -2.30 -20.39 28.46
CA VAL A 540 -2.39 -19.09 27.79
C VAL A 540 -3.48 -18.25 28.43
N GLN A 541 -3.09 -17.09 28.95
CA GLN A 541 -3.98 -16.11 29.60
C GLN A 541 -4.29 -14.94 28.66
N CYS A 542 -3.27 -14.49 27.92
CA CYS A 542 -3.35 -13.39 26.97
C CYS A 542 -3.23 -13.94 25.54
N LEU A 543 -4.28 -13.74 24.74
CA LEU A 543 -4.30 -14.11 23.33
C LEU A 543 -4.39 -12.86 22.46
N TYR A 544 -3.42 -12.67 21.57
CA TYR A 544 -3.38 -11.57 20.61
C TYR A 544 -3.63 -12.11 19.21
N LEU A 545 -4.64 -11.56 18.54
CA LEU A 545 -5.05 -11.95 17.20
C LEU A 545 -4.90 -10.76 16.24
N HIS A 546 -3.95 -10.87 15.32
CA HIS A 546 -3.96 -10.10 14.07
C HIS A 546 -5.09 -10.59 13.15
N ASN A 547 -5.17 -10.07 11.93
CA ASN A 547 -6.14 -10.54 10.94
C ASN A 547 -5.70 -11.89 10.35
N ILE A 548 -5.86 -12.95 11.14
CA ILE A 548 -5.54 -14.31 10.74
C ILE A 548 -6.48 -14.77 9.62
N ASN A 549 -6.07 -15.77 8.85
CA ASN A 549 -6.84 -16.35 7.75
C ASN A 549 -7.77 -17.48 8.21
N TYR A 550 -7.53 -18.07 9.39
CA TYR A 550 -8.35 -19.14 9.92
C TYR A 550 -9.72 -18.63 10.33
N GLN A 551 -10.78 -19.36 9.96
CA GLN A 551 -12.15 -19.02 10.35
C GLN A 551 -12.41 -19.44 11.80
N LEU A 552 -12.56 -18.45 12.67
CA LEU A 552 -12.77 -18.67 14.10
C LEU A 552 -14.21 -19.13 14.42
N THR A 553 -14.34 -19.98 15.44
CA THR A 553 -15.60 -20.47 16.02
C THR A 553 -15.58 -20.30 17.54
N PRO A 554 -16.75 -20.33 18.22
CA PRO A 554 -16.81 -20.19 19.69
C PRO A 554 -15.90 -21.13 20.48
N ASP A 555 -15.65 -22.33 19.95
CA ASP A 555 -14.81 -23.36 20.59
C ASP A 555 -13.31 -23.19 20.27
N SER A 556 -12.93 -22.21 19.43
CA SER A 556 -11.54 -22.00 19.01
C SER A 556 -10.64 -21.44 20.11
N ILE A 557 -11.20 -20.71 21.08
CA ILE A 557 -10.43 -20.06 22.14
C ILE A 557 -10.59 -20.88 23.43
N PRO A 558 -9.48 -21.31 24.08
CA PRO A 558 -9.56 -22.00 25.35
C PRO A 558 -10.27 -21.17 26.43
N ALA A 559 -11.04 -21.85 27.29
CA ALA A 559 -11.76 -21.21 28.40
C ALA A 559 -10.85 -20.49 29.42
N THR A 560 -9.54 -20.73 29.38
CA THR A 560 -8.54 -20.13 30.26
C THR A 560 -8.07 -18.75 29.82
N VAL A 561 -8.32 -18.36 28.56
CA VAL A 561 -7.99 -17.03 28.06
C VAL A 561 -8.90 -16.02 28.76
N THR A 562 -8.32 -15.09 29.50
CA THR A 562 -9.03 -14.00 30.20
C THR A 562 -8.97 -12.69 29.43
N ASP A 563 -7.86 -12.49 28.71
CA ASP A 563 -7.55 -11.25 28.01
C ASP A 563 -7.41 -11.52 26.51
N LEU A 564 -8.44 -11.11 25.76
CA LEU A 564 -8.46 -11.25 24.31
C LEU A 564 -8.18 -9.91 23.63
N ASN A 565 -7.13 -9.88 22.81
CA ASN A 565 -6.69 -8.69 22.08
C ASN A 565 -6.90 -8.89 20.57
N LEU A 566 -7.81 -8.12 19.98
CA LEU A 566 -8.04 -8.09 18.54
C LEU A 566 -7.34 -6.87 17.95
N LEU A 567 -6.25 -7.13 17.21
CA LEU A 567 -5.28 -6.12 16.78
C LEU A 567 -5.70 -5.36 15.51
N ASP A 568 -4.90 -4.37 15.14
CA ASP A 568 -5.14 -3.54 13.97
C ASP A 568 -5.33 -4.37 12.69
N GLY A 569 -6.39 -4.06 11.93
CA GLY A 569 -6.68 -4.75 10.68
C GLY A 569 -7.60 -5.97 10.81
N PHE A 570 -7.89 -6.45 12.03
CA PHE A 570 -8.77 -7.61 12.25
C PHE A 570 -10.13 -7.44 11.54
N ASN A 571 -10.49 -8.39 10.67
CA ASN A 571 -11.61 -8.25 9.73
C ASN A 571 -12.52 -9.50 9.67
N GLN A 572 -12.61 -10.26 10.76
CA GLN A 572 -13.54 -11.39 10.87
C GLN A 572 -14.73 -11.06 11.79
N PRO A 573 -15.88 -11.77 11.68
CA PRO A 573 -16.96 -11.68 12.67
C PRO A 573 -16.47 -12.04 14.07
N LEU A 574 -16.96 -11.35 15.10
CA LEU A 574 -16.54 -11.54 16.50
C LEU A 574 -17.38 -12.60 17.25
N ASN A 575 -18.25 -13.34 16.55
CA ASN A 575 -19.11 -14.36 17.18
C ASN A 575 -18.35 -15.59 17.71
N PHE A 576 -17.03 -15.66 17.51
CA PHE A 576 -16.16 -16.69 18.08
C PHE A 576 -15.72 -16.40 19.51
N ILE A 577 -15.92 -15.18 20.02
CA ILE A 577 -15.46 -14.82 21.35
C ILE A 577 -16.26 -15.64 22.38
N PRO A 578 -15.59 -16.50 23.17
CA PRO A 578 -16.31 -17.38 24.09
C PRO A 578 -16.90 -16.57 25.27
N PRO A 579 -17.95 -17.09 25.92
CA PRO A 579 -18.57 -16.44 27.09
C PRO A 579 -17.67 -16.42 28.34
N THR A 580 -16.43 -16.87 28.26
CA THR A 580 -15.44 -16.78 29.34
C THR A 580 -14.67 -15.47 29.33
N ILE A 581 -14.72 -14.70 28.24
CA ILE A 581 -13.99 -13.42 28.13
C ILE A 581 -14.72 -12.33 28.92
N GLU A 582 -14.03 -11.79 29.93
CA GLU A 582 -14.47 -10.63 30.71
C GLU A 582 -13.75 -9.33 30.29
N CYS A 583 -12.52 -9.45 29.77
CA CYS A 583 -11.67 -8.34 29.32
C CYS A 583 -11.40 -8.45 27.81
N LEU A 584 -11.89 -7.47 27.05
CA LEU A 584 -11.76 -7.44 25.60
C LEU A 584 -11.07 -6.15 25.13
N TYR A 585 -10.04 -6.29 24.31
CA TYR A 585 -9.29 -5.18 23.71
C TYR A 585 -9.52 -5.16 22.20
N LEU A 586 -10.03 -4.03 21.69
CA LEU A 586 -10.33 -3.81 20.28
C LEU A 586 -9.50 -2.64 19.75
N TYR A 587 -8.62 -2.92 18.79
CA TYR A 587 -7.81 -1.94 18.08
C TYR A 587 -8.56 -1.44 16.82
N ASN A 588 -7.88 -1.14 15.72
CA ASN A 588 -8.53 -0.71 14.46
C ASN A 588 -9.19 -1.88 13.72
N ILE A 589 -10.30 -2.38 14.27
CA ILE A 589 -11.12 -3.46 13.71
C ILE A 589 -11.74 -2.99 12.38
N LYS A 590 -11.63 -3.82 11.35
CA LYS A 590 -12.19 -3.59 10.01
C LYS A 590 -13.55 -4.25 9.82
N TYR A 591 -13.83 -5.32 10.56
CA TYR A 591 -15.13 -5.97 10.53
C TYR A 591 -16.21 -5.03 11.10
N GLN A 592 -17.34 -4.90 10.41
CA GLN A 592 -18.44 -4.04 10.84
C GLN A 592 -19.12 -4.60 12.10
N LEU A 593 -18.97 -3.90 13.22
CA LEU A 593 -19.54 -4.30 14.49
C LEU A 593 -21.05 -3.99 14.57
N THR A 594 -21.79 -4.89 15.21
CA THR A 594 -23.24 -4.87 15.43
C THR A 594 -23.55 -5.20 16.90
N PRO A 595 -24.76 -4.91 17.42
CA PRO A 595 -25.14 -5.16 18.82
C PRO A 595 -24.85 -6.57 19.37
N ASP A 596 -24.79 -7.59 18.51
CA ASP A 596 -24.54 -8.98 18.88
C ASP A 596 -23.10 -9.43 18.61
N SER A 597 -22.19 -8.50 18.29
CA SER A 597 -20.82 -8.84 17.90
C SER A 597 -19.95 -9.32 19.05
N ILE A 598 -20.17 -8.84 20.28
CA ILE A 598 -19.38 -9.25 21.45
C ILE A 598 -20.30 -9.83 22.53
N PRO A 599 -19.85 -10.84 23.29
CA PRO A 599 -20.71 -11.54 24.23
C PRO A 599 -21.07 -10.65 25.42
N ALA A 600 -22.24 -10.90 26.01
CA ALA A 600 -22.73 -10.18 27.18
C ALA A 600 -21.88 -10.39 28.45
N THR A 601 -20.90 -11.29 28.42
CA THR A 601 -19.98 -11.57 29.52
C THR A 601 -18.84 -10.55 29.62
N VAL A 602 -18.63 -9.72 28.59
CA VAL A 602 -17.61 -8.66 28.61
C VAL A 602 -18.02 -7.58 29.63
N ILE A 603 -17.17 -7.35 30.63
CA ILE A 603 -17.36 -6.34 31.68
C ILE A 603 -16.41 -5.15 31.48
N HIS A 604 -15.18 -5.44 31.04
CA HIS A 604 -14.14 -4.47 30.74
C HIS A 604 -13.88 -4.43 29.23
N LEU A 605 -14.17 -3.29 28.62
CA LEU A 605 -13.96 -3.08 27.19
C LEU A 605 -12.94 -1.96 26.97
N TYR A 606 -11.88 -2.30 26.22
CA TYR A 606 -10.82 -1.37 25.86
C TYR A 606 -10.90 -1.09 24.36
N LEU A 607 -11.27 0.14 24.01
CA LEU A 607 -11.22 0.62 22.64
C LEU A 607 -9.91 1.39 22.44
N GLN A 608 -8.98 0.74 21.77
CA GLN A 608 -7.59 1.15 21.63
C GLN A 608 -7.39 2.22 20.55
N VAL A 609 -6.15 2.71 20.45
CA VAL A 609 -5.75 3.73 19.46
C VAL A 609 -6.14 3.27 18.06
N GLY A 610 -6.78 4.16 17.28
CA GLY A 610 -7.15 3.88 15.90
C GLY A 610 -8.51 3.20 15.70
N PHE A 611 -9.22 2.81 16.78
CA PHE A 611 -10.60 2.33 16.68
C PHE A 611 -11.50 3.40 16.04
N ASN A 612 -12.26 3.03 15.00
CA ASN A 612 -13.01 3.97 14.16
C ASN A 612 -14.38 3.42 13.69
N GLN A 613 -15.17 2.88 14.62
CA GLN A 613 -16.53 2.43 14.33
C GLN A 613 -17.54 3.00 15.32
N SER A 614 -18.83 2.88 15.01
CA SER A 614 -19.90 3.21 15.96
C SER A 614 -19.81 2.34 17.20
N LEU A 615 -20.20 2.88 18.36
CA LEU A 615 -20.14 2.19 19.66
C LEU A 615 -21.46 1.48 20.01
N ASN A 616 -22.40 1.39 19.08
CA ASN A 616 -23.69 0.72 19.28
C ASN A 616 -23.59 -0.82 19.44
N PHE A 617 -22.41 -1.41 19.21
CA PHE A 617 -22.15 -2.83 19.44
C PHE A 617 -21.87 -3.17 20.91
N ILE A 618 -21.60 -2.17 21.75
CA ILE A 618 -21.23 -2.39 23.15
C ILE A 618 -22.45 -2.97 23.89
N PRO A 619 -22.36 -4.17 24.47
CA PRO A 619 -23.50 -4.82 25.10
C PRO A 619 -23.85 -4.09 26.40
N PRO A 620 -25.14 -4.15 26.83
CA PRO A 620 -25.63 -3.51 28.05
C PRO A 620 -25.22 -4.27 29.32
N THR A 621 -23.99 -4.75 29.36
CA THR A 621 -23.33 -5.44 30.48
C THR A 621 -21.97 -4.82 30.80
N VAL A 622 -21.36 -4.09 29.85
CA VAL A 622 -20.11 -3.37 30.06
C VAL A 622 -20.28 -2.33 31.16
N GLN A 623 -19.39 -2.40 32.16
CA GLN A 623 -19.36 -1.48 33.30
C GLN A 623 -18.14 -0.56 33.28
N TRP A 624 -17.04 -1.05 32.73
CA TRP A 624 -15.77 -0.35 32.58
C TRP A 624 -15.45 -0.17 31.10
N LEU A 625 -15.35 1.09 30.67
CA LEU A 625 -15.04 1.44 29.29
C LEU A 625 -13.79 2.31 29.25
N TYR A 626 -12.81 1.89 28.46
CA TYR A 626 -11.57 2.61 28.23
C TYR A 626 -11.54 3.08 26.78
N LEU A 627 -11.39 4.39 26.58
CA LEU A 627 -11.39 5.03 25.28
C LEU A 627 -10.06 5.73 25.06
N TYR A 628 -9.27 5.24 24.10
CA TYR A 628 -8.16 5.96 23.51
C TYR A 628 -8.65 7.04 22.53
N ASN A 629 -7.77 7.59 21.70
CA ASN A 629 -8.14 8.52 20.63
C ASN A 629 -9.00 7.83 19.54
N ILE A 630 -10.27 7.60 19.87
CA ILE A 630 -11.30 7.04 18.99
C ILE A 630 -11.55 8.03 17.86
N LYS A 631 -11.51 7.56 16.61
CA LYS A 631 -11.70 8.41 15.43
C LYS A 631 -13.18 8.61 15.07
N TYR A 632 -14.05 7.71 15.52
CA TYR A 632 -15.49 7.79 15.29
C TYR A 632 -16.13 8.88 16.16
N GLN A 633 -17.01 9.69 15.57
CA GLN A 633 -17.68 10.79 16.27
C GLN A 633 -18.66 10.27 17.33
N LEU A 634 -18.39 10.60 18.59
CA LEU A 634 -19.24 10.25 19.72
C LEU A 634 -20.40 11.24 19.87
N THR A 635 -21.58 10.69 20.16
CA THR A 635 -22.84 11.43 20.35
C THR A 635 -23.58 10.93 21.60
N PRO A 636 -24.58 11.67 22.12
CA PRO A 636 -25.43 11.15 23.20
C PRO A 636 -25.96 9.75 22.89
N ASN A 637 -25.89 8.84 23.87
CA ASN A 637 -26.24 7.42 23.74
C ASN A 637 -25.26 6.54 22.95
N SER A 638 -24.05 7.02 22.63
CA SER A 638 -23.03 6.18 21.97
C SER A 638 -22.54 5.04 22.86
N ILE A 639 -22.59 5.20 24.19
CA ILE A 639 -22.17 4.18 25.15
C ILE A 639 -23.35 3.77 26.04
N PRO A 640 -23.44 2.50 26.47
CA PRO A 640 -24.60 2.00 27.21
C PRO A 640 -24.68 2.61 28.61
N THR A 641 -25.91 2.72 29.13
CA THR A 641 -26.19 3.25 30.48
C THR A 641 -25.73 2.34 31.61
N THR A 642 -25.21 1.15 31.31
CA THR A 642 -24.56 0.28 32.30
C THR A 642 -23.14 0.70 32.65
N VAL A 643 -22.51 1.57 31.84
CA VAL A 643 -21.17 2.08 32.13
C VAL A 643 -21.21 2.95 33.38
N THR A 644 -20.41 2.57 34.37
CA THR A 644 -20.24 3.29 35.65
C THR A 644 -18.84 3.88 35.81
N HIS A 645 -17.86 3.25 35.16
CA HIS A 645 -16.45 3.65 35.13
C HIS A 645 -16.06 3.96 33.68
N LEU A 646 -15.69 5.20 33.42
CA LEU A 646 -15.23 5.64 32.11
C LEU A 646 -13.82 6.19 32.21
N ASN A 647 -12.93 5.67 31.38
CA ASN A 647 -11.55 6.12 31.30
C ASN A 647 -11.28 6.70 29.91
N LEU A 648 -10.92 8.00 29.87
CA LEU A 648 -10.50 8.70 28.67
C LEU A 648 -8.97 8.84 28.72
N GLN A 649 -8.30 8.13 27.82
CA GLN A 649 -6.85 8.00 27.76
C GLN A 649 -6.18 9.20 27.08
N ASP A 650 -4.85 9.20 27.03
CA ASP A 650 -4.07 10.24 26.38
C ASP A 650 -4.52 10.47 24.92
N ASP A 651 -4.43 11.73 24.50
CA ASP A 651 -4.80 12.21 23.17
C ASP A 651 -6.29 12.12 22.79
N PHE A 652 -7.19 11.77 23.72
CA PHE A 652 -8.63 11.82 23.47
C PHE A 652 -9.05 13.26 23.11
N ASP A 653 -9.70 13.45 21.96
CA ASP A 653 -9.98 14.77 21.39
C ASP A 653 -11.42 14.93 20.88
N GLN A 654 -12.40 14.58 21.72
CA GLN A 654 -13.82 14.74 21.38
C GLN A 654 -14.64 15.38 22.52
N PRO A 655 -15.77 16.04 22.22
CA PRO A 655 -16.69 16.52 23.23
C PRO A 655 -17.20 15.40 24.15
N LEU A 656 -17.30 15.68 25.44
CA LEU A 656 -17.69 14.69 26.46
C LEU A 656 -19.22 14.56 26.64
N ASN A 657 -20.03 15.09 25.71
CA ASN A 657 -21.49 15.05 25.78
C ASN A 657 -22.10 13.65 25.51
N PHE A 658 -21.29 12.66 25.13
CA PHE A 658 -21.70 11.27 24.96
C PHE A 658 -21.77 10.50 26.28
N ILE A 659 -21.15 11.01 27.36
CA ILE A 659 -21.06 10.33 28.65
C ILE A 659 -22.48 10.21 29.25
N PRO A 660 -22.97 8.99 29.53
CA PRO A 660 -24.32 8.78 30.02
C PRO A 660 -24.43 9.22 31.49
N PRO A 661 -25.63 9.59 31.95
CA PRO A 661 -25.90 10.02 33.33
C PRO A 661 -25.91 8.84 34.31
N THR A 662 -25.02 7.87 34.12
CA THR A 662 -24.80 6.69 34.95
C THR A 662 -23.33 6.56 35.37
N VAL A 663 -22.43 7.26 34.68
CA VAL A 663 -21.01 7.32 35.02
C VAL A 663 -20.84 8.03 36.36
N GLN A 664 -20.18 7.33 37.30
CA GLN A 664 -19.86 7.82 38.64
C GLN A 664 -18.37 8.06 38.84
N TYR A 665 -17.54 7.27 38.15
CA TYR A 665 -16.08 7.31 38.18
C TYR A 665 -15.57 7.70 36.80
N LEU A 666 -14.91 8.85 36.72
CA LEU A 666 -14.34 9.38 35.49
C LEU A 666 -12.83 9.54 35.64
N TYR A 667 -12.08 8.94 34.72
CA TYR A 667 -10.63 9.05 34.65
C TYR A 667 -10.26 9.85 33.40
N LEU A 668 -9.51 10.93 33.58
CA LEU A 668 -9.05 11.82 32.53
C LEU A 668 -7.52 11.84 32.53
N HIS A 669 -6.93 11.33 31.46
CA HIS A 669 -5.50 11.44 31.16
C HIS A 669 -5.20 12.78 30.48
N ASN A 670 -4.08 12.91 29.76
CA ASN A 670 -3.78 14.14 29.02
C ASN A 670 -4.62 14.22 27.73
N ILE A 671 -5.92 14.49 27.90
CA ILE A 671 -6.87 14.65 26.80
C ILE A 671 -6.67 16.00 26.11
N ASN A 672 -6.90 16.04 24.79
CA ASN A 672 -6.72 17.23 23.96
C ASN A 672 -7.99 18.11 23.89
N TYR A 673 -9.18 17.52 24.10
CA TYR A 673 -10.42 18.28 24.07
C TYR A 673 -10.50 19.30 25.21
N GLN A 674 -10.81 20.56 24.89
CA GLN A 674 -10.91 21.63 25.88
C GLN A 674 -12.14 21.48 26.78
N LEU A 675 -11.90 21.23 28.06
CA LEU A 675 -12.96 21.02 29.06
C LEU A 675 -13.63 22.33 29.50
N THR A 676 -14.95 22.27 29.66
CA THR A 676 -15.83 23.36 30.11
C THR A 676 -16.74 22.88 31.27
N PRO A 677 -17.37 23.79 32.05
CA PRO A 677 -18.21 23.41 33.21
C PRO A 677 -19.32 22.39 32.94
N ASP A 678 -19.81 22.30 31.71
CA ASP A 678 -20.88 21.38 31.32
C ASP A 678 -20.35 20.10 30.64
N SER A 679 -19.02 19.90 30.59
CA SER A 679 -18.40 18.79 29.87
C SER A 679 -18.63 17.44 30.56
N ILE A 680 -18.73 17.40 31.88
CA ILE A 680 -18.88 16.13 32.61
C ILE A 680 -20.26 16.04 33.29
N PRO A 681 -20.94 14.87 33.26
CA PRO A 681 -22.27 14.73 33.83
C PRO A 681 -22.29 14.98 35.34
N THR A 682 -23.43 15.48 35.83
CA THR A 682 -23.65 15.71 37.27
C THR A 682 -23.70 14.42 38.10
N THR A 683 -23.73 13.25 37.48
CA THR A 683 -23.65 11.96 38.18
C THR A 683 -22.22 11.58 38.59
N VAL A 684 -21.20 12.25 38.05
CA VAL A 684 -19.80 11.99 38.41
C VAL A 684 -19.55 12.44 39.85
N THR A 685 -19.07 11.52 40.69
CA THR A 685 -18.75 11.76 42.11
C THR A 685 -17.26 11.59 42.42
N HIS A 686 -16.58 10.75 41.63
CA HIS A 686 -15.15 10.48 41.72
C HIS A 686 -14.49 10.88 40.40
N LEU A 687 -13.57 11.84 40.49
CA LEU A 687 -12.82 12.34 39.34
C LEU A 687 -11.33 12.08 39.56
N TYR A 688 -10.73 11.38 38.61
CA TYR A 688 -9.31 11.08 38.59
C TYR A 688 -8.64 11.84 37.45
N LEU A 689 -7.77 12.78 37.79
CA LEU A 689 -6.91 13.47 36.83
C LEU A 689 -5.55 12.80 36.87
N GLN A 690 -5.20 12.11 35.79
CA GLN A 690 -4.04 11.22 35.68
C GLN A 690 -2.77 11.99 35.29
N ASP A 691 -1.63 11.28 35.25
CA ASP A 691 -0.34 11.85 34.85
C ASP A 691 -0.45 12.60 33.52
N GLY A 692 0.23 13.74 33.43
CA GLY A 692 0.25 14.57 32.23
C GLY A 692 -0.91 15.55 32.09
N PHE A 693 -2.02 15.41 32.83
CA PHE A 693 -3.19 16.29 32.69
C PHE A 693 -2.81 17.78 32.80
N ASN A 694 -3.12 18.57 31.77
CA ASN A 694 -2.64 19.95 31.61
C ASN A 694 -3.72 20.99 31.28
N GLN A 695 -4.95 20.80 31.75
CA GLN A 695 -6.04 21.77 31.56
C GLN A 695 -6.47 22.44 32.87
N SER A 696 -7.16 23.58 32.76
CA SER A 696 -7.77 24.24 33.92
C SER A 696 -8.85 23.36 34.56
N LEU A 697 -8.92 23.33 35.89
CA LEU A 697 -9.85 22.51 36.66
C LEU A 697 -11.25 23.14 36.83
N ASN A 698 -11.54 24.25 36.15
CA ASN A 698 -12.83 24.95 36.24
C ASN A 698 -14.02 24.16 35.66
N PHE A 699 -13.77 23.04 34.96
CA PHE A 699 -14.81 22.16 34.44
C PHE A 699 -15.44 21.24 35.49
N ILE A 700 -14.80 21.11 36.66
CA ILE A 700 -15.23 20.16 37.69
C ILE A 700 -16.58 20.62 38.27
N PRO A 701 -17.66 19.82 38.16
CA PRO A 701 -18.96 20.21 38.61
C PRO A 701 -19.05 20.09 40.14
N PRO A 702 -20.01 20.80 40.77
CA PRO A 702 -20.24 20.76 42.21
C PRO A 702 -20.52 19.36 42.79
N THR A 703 -20.88 18.39 41.95
CA THR A 703 -21.25 17.03 42.35
C THR A 703 -20.05 16.13 42.65
N VAL A 704 -18.85 16.49 42.16
CA VAL A 704 -17.62 15.77 42.47
C VAL A 704 -17.30 15.96 43.96
N LYS A 705 -17.09 14.85 44.67
CA LYS A 705 -16.73 14.84 46.10
C LYS A 705 -15.30 14.37 46.34
N TYR A 706 -14.86 13.42 45.51
CA TYR A 706 -13.55 12.80 45.56
C TYR A 706 -12.75 13.22 44.34
N LEU A 707 -11.66 13.95 44.58
CA LEU A 707 -10.74 14.40 43.54
C LEU A 707 -9.37 13.74 43.76
N TYR A 708 -8.88 13.07 42.73
CA TYR A 708 -7.57 12.42 42.72
C TYR A 708 -6.70 13.12 41.68
N LEU A 709 -5.51 13.56 42.10
CA LEU A 709 -4.57 14.30 41.26
C LEU A 709 -3.24 13.54 41.19
N TYR A 710 -2.86 13.12 39.99
CA TYR A 710 -1.59 12.46 39.70
C TYR A 710 -0.74 13.33 38.77
N ASN A 711 0.42 13.82 39.26
CA ASN A 711 1.43 14.55 38.48
C ASN A 711 0.90 15.60 37.47
N ILE A 712 -0.10 16.37 37.90
CA ILE A 712 -0.79 17.40 37.11
C ILE A 712 0.20 18.46 36.61
N LYS A 713 0.13 18.79 35.31
CA LYS A 713 1.00 19.79 34.67
C LYS A 713 0.42 21.20 34.72
N TYR A 714 -0.91 21.32 34.77
CA TYR A 714 -1.59 22.61 34.91
C TYR A 714 -1.24 23.28 36.25
N GLN A 715 -0.85 24.55 36.23
CA GLN A 715 -0.49 25.27 37.45
C GLN A 715 -1.71 25.56 38.32
N LEU A 716 -1.77 24.93 39.50
CA LEU A 716 -2.87 25.04 40.43
C LEU A 716 -2.78 26.32 41.28
N THR A 717 -3.92 26.95 41.51
CA THR A 717 -4.10 28.16 42.32
C THR A 717 -5.23 27.95 43.35
N SER A 718 -5.37 28.86 44.31
CA SER A 718 -6.38 28.78 45.38
C SER A 718 -7.84 28.68 44.91
N CYS A 719 -8.11 28.99 43.63
CA CYS A 719 -9.44 28.92 43.04
C CYS A 719 -9.59 27.81 41.99
N SER A 720 -8.55 26.98 41.79
CA SER A 720 -8.55 25.95 40.74
C SER A 720 -9.47 24.77 41.06
N ILE A 721 -9.66 24.45 42.34
CA ILE A 721 -10.52 23.34 42.76
C ILE A 721 -11.83 23.91 43.33
N PRO A 722 -13.01 23.39 42.90
CA PRO A 722 -14.29 23.82 43.45
C PRO A 722 -14.38 23.64 44.97
N ALA A 723 -15.04 24.58 45.65
CA ALA A 723 -15.29 24.51 47.08
C ALA A 723 -16.27 23.39 47.52
N THR A 724 -16.68 22.51 46.60
CA THR A 724 -17.46 21.31 46.92
C THR A 724 -16.60 20.10 47.26
N ILE A 725 -15.32 20.11 46.91
CA ILE A 725 -14.41 18.99 47.18
C ILE A 725 -14.16 18.88 48.69
N THR A 726 -14.46 17.71 49.25
CA THR A 726 -14.21 17.37 50.67
C THR A 726 -13.12 16.32 50.83
N TYR A 727 -12.85 15.53 49.79
CA TYR A 727 -11.84 14.48 49.77
C TYR A 727 -10.86 14.74 48.62
N LEU A 728 -9.59 14.95 48.97
CA LEU A 728 -8.52 15.22 48.02
C LEU A 728 -7.38 14.24 48.23
N LEU A 729 -6.95 13.59 47.15
CA LEU A 729 -5.81 12.68 47.13
C LEU A 729 -4.77 13.18 46.12
N LEU A 730 -3.54 13.39 46.60
CA LEU A 730 -2.39 13.74 45.78
C LEU A 730 -1.47 12.51 45.67
N GLN A 731 -1.38 11.94 44.46
CA GLN A 731 -0.62 10.73 44.18
C GLN A 731 0.88 11.00 43.99
N ASP A 732 1.64 9.93 43.80
CA ASP A 732 3.09 9.97 43.57
C ASP A 732 3.48 10.94 42.46
N GLY A 733 4.61 11.62 42.61
CA GLY A 733 5.09 12.54 41.58
C GLY A 733 4.39 13.89 41.54
N PHE A 734 3.34 14.14 42.35
CA PHE A 734 2.72 15.46 42.44
C PHE A 734 3.75 16.54 42.84
N ASN A 735 4.00 17.48 41.93
CA ASN A 735 5.10 18.44 42.01
C ASN A 735 4.60 19.88 41.90
N GLN A 736 3.70 20.30 42.79
CA GLN A 736 3.28 21.70 42.91
C GLN A 736 3.11 22.13 44.38
N PRO A 737 3.21 23.44 44.71
CA PRO A 737 2.91 23.96 46.05
C PRO A 737 1.47 23.65 46.47
N LEU A 738 1.23 23.37 47.75
CA LEU A 738 -0.09 22.91 48.25
C LEU A 738 -1.06 24.05 48.64
N ASN A 739 -0.75 25.30 48.31
CA ASN A 739 -1.60 26.46 48.66
C ASN A 739 -2.88 26.57 47.81
N PHE A 740 -3.09 25.66 46.85
CA PHE A 740 -4.32 25.58 46.06
C PHE A 740 -5.47 24.85 46.77
N ILE A 741 -5.18 24.07 47.83
CA ILE A 741 -6.18 23.19 48.46
C ILE A 741 -7.30 24.05 49.08
N PRO A 742 -8.57 23.86 48.67
CA PRO A 742 -9.64 24.73 49.12
C PRO A 742 -9.98 24.48 50.60
N PRO A 743 -10.50 25.49 51.31
CA PRO A 743 -10.84 25.40 52.73
C PRO A 743 -12.08 24.53 53.02
N THR A 744 -12.49 23.66 52.11
CA THR A 744 -13.59 22.69 52.26
C THR A 744 -13.09 21.25 52.39
N VAL A 745 -11.82 20.98 52.08
CA VAL A 745 -11.21 19.65 52.19
C VAL A 745 -11.14 19.22 53.65
N GLN A 746 -11.75 18.07 53.95
CA GLN A 746 -11.75 17.45 55.28
C GLN A 746 -10.84 16.23 55.35
N TYR A 747 -10.67 15.55 54.21
CA TYR A 747 -9.85 14.35 54.07
C TYR A 747 -8.76 14.62 53.03
N LEU A 748 -7.51 14.58 53.47
CA LEU A 748 -6.34 14.85 52.63
C LEU A 748 -5.38 13.65 52.67
N TYR A 749 -5.09 13.11 51.50
CA TYR A 749 -4.18 11.97 51.31
C TYR A 749 -2.99 12.41 50.48
N LEU A 750 -1.78 12.19 51.00
CA LEU A 750 -0.53 12.61 50.38
C LEU A 750 0.41 11.40 50.25
N TYR A 751 0.76 11.04 49.01
CA TYR A 751 1.79 10.06 48.69
C TYR A 751 3.17 10.75 48.52
N ASN A 752 4.01 10.37 47.53
CA ASN A 752 5.30 10.98 47.22
C ASN A 752 5.20 12.37 46.55
N ILE A 753 4.65 13.33 47.28
CA ILE A 753 4.63 14.74 46.88
C ILE A 753 6.04 15.34 46.93
N LYS A 754 6.34 16.28 46.03
CA LYS A 754 7.69 16.86 45.89
C LYS A 754 7.90 18.16 46.67
N TYR A 755 6.82 18.84 47.06
CA TYR A 755 6.89 20.11 47.79
C TYR A 755 6.81 19.92 49.29
N GLN A 756 7.62 20.68 50.02
CA GLN A 756 7.64 20.66 51.48
C GLN A 756 6.34 21.24 52.06
N LEU A 757 5.83 20.62 53.12
CA LEU A 757 4.73 21.16 53.91
C LEU A 757 5.22 22.36 54.74
N VAL A 758 4.63 23.53 54.49
CA VAL A 758 4.86 24.78 55.24
C VAL A 758 3.56 25.23 55.94
N PRO A 759 3.61 26.14 56.94
CA PRO A 759 2.40 26.71 57.51
C PRO A 759 1.49 27.29 56.43
N GLY A 760 0.23 26.85 56.41
CA GLY A 760 -0.75 27.22 55.37
C GLY A 760 -0.88 26.23 54.20
N SER A 761 0.03 25.24 54.06
CA SER A 761 -0.10 24.18 53.03
C SER A 761 -1.30 23.27 53.24
N ILE A 762 -1.71 23.03 54.48
CA ILE A 762 -2.85 22.19 54.82
C ILE A 762 -3.94 23.10 55.41
N PRO A 763 -5.13 23.16 54.82
CA PRO A 763 -6.22 23.99 55.34
C PRO A 763 -6.62 23.59 56.76
N ALA A 764 -7.08 24.58 57.53
CA ALA A 764 -7.56 24.34 58.89
C ALA A 764 -8.82 23.46 58.95
N THR A 765 -9.49 23.21 57.82
CA THR A 765 -10.66 22.33 57.76
C THR A 765 -10.33 20.84 57.64
N VAL A 766 -9.07 20.47 57.41
CA VAL A 766 -8.64 19.07 57.33
C VAL A 766 -8.75 18.40 58.70
N ILE A 767 -9.51 17.30 58.77
CA ILE A 767 -9.76 16.49 59.97
C ILE A 767 -8.99 15.17 59.90
N HIS A 768 -8.91 14.59 58.71
CA HIS A 768 -8.19 13.36 58.40
C HIS A 768 -7.02 13.67 57.47
N LEU A 769 -5.80 13.45 57.95
CA LEU A 769 -4.57 13.58 57.17
C LEU A 769 -3.90 12.21 57.07
N HIS A 770 -3.77 11.71 55.85
CA HIS A 770 -3.11 10.45 55.56
C HIS A 770 -1.82 10.75 54.79
N LEU A 771 -0.70 10.38 55.38
CA LEU A 771 0.61 10.44 54.76
C LEU A 771 1.01 9.00 54.43
N LEU A 772 0.98 8.69 53.15
CA LEU A 772 1.03 7.34 52.63
C LEU A 772 2.43 6.97 52.15
N ASP A 773 2.56 5.74 51.65
CA ASP A 773 3.84 5.21 51.17
C ASP A 773 4.50 6.15 50.15
N GLY A 774 5.82 6.27 50.22
CA GLY A 774 6.60 7.21 49.41
C GLY A 774 6.60 8.68 49.87
N PHE A 775 5.79 9.09 50.86
CA PHE A 775 5.85 10.44 51.41
C PHE A 775 7.21 10.75 52.05
N ASN A 776 7.97 11.68 51.48
CA ASN A 776 9.36 11.95 51.85
C ASN A 776 9.63 13.44 52.14
N GLN A 777 8.66 14.15 52.71
CA GLN A 777 8.82 15.56 53.08
C GLN A 777 8.94 15.72 54.60
N PRO A 778 9.77 16.66 55.11
CA PRO A 778 9.86 16.93 56.54
C PRO A 778 8.52 17.38 57.13
N LEU A 779 8.07 16.69 58.19
CA LEU A 779 6.84 17.04 58.91
C LEU A 779 7.07 18.18 59.90
N THR A 780 7.14 19.40 59.39
CA THR A 780 7.41 20.59 60.21
C THR A 780 6.16 21.22 60.83
N PHE A 781 4.97 20.97 60.26
CA PHE A 781 3.72 21.59 60.69
C PHE A 781 2.52 20.68 60.37
N ILE A 782 1.61 20.50 61.33
CA ILE A 782 0.32 19.83 61.15
C ILE A 782 -0.76 20.67 61.83
N PRO A 783 -1.84 21.08 61.13
CA PRO A 783 -2.92 21.88 61.73
C PRO A 783 -3.51 21.22 62.98
N ARG A 784 -3.86 22.04 63.99
CA ARG A 784 -4.47 21.55 65.25
C ARG A 784 -5.80 20.82 65.05
N THR A 785 -6.47 21.13 63.95
CA THR A 785 -7.77 20.60 63.54
C THR A 785 -7.71 19.16 63.03
N VAL A 786 -6.54 18.68 62.61
CA VAL A 786 -6.30 17.28 62.26
C VAL A 786 -6.50 16.41 63.51
N LYS A 787 -7.60 15.63 63.51
CA LYS A 787 -7.98 14.69 64.58
C LYS A 787 -7.40 13.30 64.35
N TYR A 788 -7.29 12.90 63.09
CA TYR A 788 -6.78 11.60 62.68
C TYR A 788 -5.57 11.80 61.76
N LEU A 789 -4.43 11.28 62.19
CA LEU A 789 -3.20 11.29 61.42
C LEU A 789 -2.79 9.84 61.17
N PHE A 790 -2.81 9.42 59.91
CA PHE A 790 -2.36 8.10 59.50
C PHE A 790 -1.00 8.23 58.80
N LEU A 791 -0.06 7.38 59.19
CA LEU A 791 1.32 7.38 58.69
C LEU A 791 1.67 5.97 58.20
N GLN A 792 2.04 5.84 56.93
CA GLN A 792 2.46 4.59 56.31
C GLN A 792 3.86 4.74 55.71
N ASN A 793 4.81 3.89 56.13
CA ASN A 793 6.17 3.79 55.56
C ASN A 793 6.96 5.13 55.45
N ILE A 794 6.78 6.04 56.41
CA ILE A 794 7.37 7.39 56.33
C ILE A 794 8.82 7.40 56.80
N LYS A 795 9.71 8.01 55.99
CA LYS A 795 11.17 8.03 56.21
C LYS A 795 11.66 8.95 57.33
N TYR A 796 10.92 9.99 57.71
CA TYR A 796 11.36 11.00 58.68
C TYR A 796 10.81 10.76 60.09
N GLN A 797 11.66 10.94 61.11
CA GLN A 797 11.23 10.94 62.51
C GLN A 797 10.33 12.13 62.82
N LEU A 798 9.19 11.86 63.45
CA LEU A 798 8.29 12.87 63.99
C LEU A 798 9.01 13.67 65.09
N ILE A 799 9.06 15.01 64.98
CA ILE A 799 9.58 15.87 66.04
C ILE A 799 8.49 16.05 67.12
N PRO A 800 8.65 15.53 68.35
CA PRO A 800 7.56 15.46 69.34
C PRO A 800 6.93 16.82 69.69
N ASP A 801 7.73 17.87 69.75
CA ASP A 801 7.28 19.23 70.13
C ASP A 801 6.47 19.95 69.04
N LYS A 802 6.37 19.36 67.84
CA LYS A 802 5.65 19.95 66.69
C LYS A 802 4.33 19.24 66.35
N ILE A 803 3.90 18.25 67.15
CA ILE A 803 2.60 17.58 67.04
C ILE A 803 1.61 18.22 68.04
N PRO A 804 0.80 19.22 67.64
CA PRO A 804 0.30 20.21 68.61
C PRO A 804 -0.97 19.79 69.38
N ASN A 805 -1.36 18.51 69.41
CA ASN A 805 -2.66 18.12 69.96
C ASN A 805 -2.64 16.78 70.72
N LYS A 806 -2.76 16.85 72.06
CA LYS A 806 -2.83 15.69 72.97
C LYS A 806 -4.06 14.79 72.77
N LYS A 807 -5.07 15.20 71.98
CA LYS A 807 -6.27 14.41 71.65
C LYS A 807 -6.26 13.80 70.23
N ARG A 808 -5.16 13.96 69.47
CA ARG A 808 -5.03 13.42 68.12
C ARG A 808 -4.79 11.91 68.16
N LYS A 809 -5.57 11.15 67.39
CA LYS A 809 -5.32 9.72 67.16
C LYS A 809 -4.29 9.59 66.05
N VAL A 810 -3.17 8.93 66.34
CA VAL A 810 -2.11 8.66 65.37
C VAL A 810 -2.04 7.14 65.17
N SER A 811 -2.14 6.70 63.92
CA SER A 811 -1.99 5.31 63.53
C SER A 811 -0.78 5.14 62.62
N PHE A 812 -0.04 4.06 62.83
CA PHE A 812 1.19 3.73 62.12
C PHE A 812 1.00 2.37 61.43
N LEU A 813 1.39 2.32 60.16
CA LEU A 813 1.58 1.09 59.41
C LEU A 813 3.04 1.11 58.91
N ASN A 814 3.86 0.17 59.38
CA ASN A 814 5.29 0.10 59.08
C ASN A 814 5.60 -0.76 57.86
#